data_AF-A0A841GNT7-F1
#
_entry.id   AF-A0A841GNT7-F1
#
_cell.length_a   1.000
_cell.length_b   1.000
_cell.length_c   1.000
_cell.angle_alpha   90.00
_cell.angle_beta   90.00
_cell.angle_gamma   90.00
#
_symmetry.space_group_name_H-M   'P 1'
#
loop_
_entity.id
_entity.type
_entity.pdbx_description
1 polymer ?
#
loop_
_entity_poly.entity_id
_entity_poly.type
_entity_poly.pdbx_seq_one_letter_code
_entity_poly.pdbx_strand_id
1 'polypeptide(L)'
;MKGLPIGLQDFSDIVSNNMIYVDKTKFIYDLASSGNKYFFVSRPRRFGKSLTLSVFENLFKGNKELFKDTWIYNKWDFSQTFPVVRINLVGLNCENLEKVQLGLYMQISTIAKKFNLNLKFLEKDISYGFKELIQSLSEKTNSRVVVLVDEYEKPVLDNIHKKEKAQKMREFLRNFYSILKEEDSNLRFVFITGITKFTKMGVFSSLNNLEDISFDDKFSTMFGYTQEELESYFDEYIAATSKELNIEKSILLDEIKKYYNGFSFDGDKFVYNPFSILQFFQKKEFKNSWFESGSPFFLYQYLKEKKVTYKDLTSYPVSELDFSSHEIEDAPPNIFFAQAGYLTFKKRIYYGLEYEYILDFPNLEVKNGFSKLLLEASYNIPRNYIKKADRNIYLAFSNNNIDAAFDEIKSIISSVPYNLHKKEESYYHSLIYTILASSGLNVKAEEASSTGKSDIVIEFNDRVYIIEIKTDKSAKSALNQIKERNYSNKYNQKKCILIGVNISLEKRNIDELFTRNCGTLERSCIQGYGWNEKVKNKSFQRFLIENKNILGKYGKIIKVKKNDILHSTIEELKQVSIIIEGKLKVVKYTSEGYEQVLKYLGKNESFGEGLIFSGANYPSYIIAEEDSKILEISREGILELFSKNVDFLVLYLNEISKKLLNLSNVVDILIIKSIKERIIKYFSSLYKQQKSNVVYFKSKQKIANDIGSVREVVSRKIKELIDENIIEEIDKNHIKLINLKIFE
;
A
#
# COMPACT_ATOMS: atom_id res chain seq x y z
N MET A 1 23.13 23.79 -5.05
CA MET A 1 21.67 23.77 -4.92
C MET A 1 21.08 25.13 -5.26
N LYS A 2 20.27 25.22 -6.34
CA LYS A 2 19.43 26.39 -6.63
C LYS A 2 18.36 26.57 -5.54
N GLY A 3 17.90 27.80 -5.31
CA GLY A 3 16.86 28.07 -4.29
C GLY A 3 15.50 27.44 -4.63
N LEU A 4 14.66 27.16 -3.62
CA LEU A 4 13.29 26.68 -3.80
C LEU A 4 12.30 27.88 -3.86
N PRO A 5 11.52 28.06 -4.93
CA PRO A 5 10.63 29.23 -5.09
C PRO A 5 9.32 29.08 -4.31
N ILE A 6 9.38 28.89 -3.00
CA ILE A 6 8.21 28.61 -2.17
C ILE A 6 7.35 29.87 -2.05
N GLY A 7 6.13 29.78 -2.60
CA GLY A 7 5.16 30.89 -2.54
C GLY A 7 5.43 32.01 -3.53
N LEU A 8 6.49 31.94 -4.34
CA LEU A 8 6.74 32.90 -5.40
C LEU A 8 5.84 32.62 -6.60
N GLN A 9 5.38 33.71 -7.22
CA GLN A 9 4.47 33.68 -8.37
C GLN A 9 4.99 34.49 -9.55
N ASP A 10 6.09 35.21 -9.38
CA ASP A 10 6.71 35.99 -10.44
C ASP A 10 7.87 35.22 -11.08
N PHE A 11 7.79 35.05 -12.40
CA PHE A 11 8.78 34.32 -13.17
C PHE A 11 10.13 35.05 -13.20
N SER A 12 10.12 36.39 -13.28
CA SER A 12 11.34 37.19 -13.29
C SER A 12 12.09 37.05 -11.97
N ASP A 13 11.38 37.06 -10.83
CA ASP A 13 11.99 36.85 -9.52
C ASP A 13 12.64 35.47 -9.39
N ILE A 14 11.96 34.41 -9.85
CA ILE A 14 12.49 33.03 -9.77
C ILE A 14 13.78 32.90 -10.58
N VAL A 15 13.80 33.42 -11.82
CA VAL A 15 14.97 33.34 -12.70
C VAL A 15 16.11 34.23 -12.19
N SER A 16 15.81 35.48 -11.82
CA SER A 16 16.81 36.45 -11.38
C SER A 16 17.50 36.05 -10.07
N ASN A 17 16.78 35.35 -9.19
CA ASN A 17 17.33 34.82 -7.94
C ASN A 17 17.91 33.40 -8.07
N ASN A 18 18.12 32.90 -9.29
CA ASN A 18 18.68 31.57 -9.59
C ASN A 18 18.00 30.43 -8.80
N MET A 19 16.67 30.46 -8.78
CA MET A 19 15.85 29.44 -8.14
C MET A 19 15.48 28.31 -9.13
N ILE A 20 15.01 27.19 -8.61
CA ILE A 20 14.51 26.08 -9.43
C ILE A 20 13.24 26.54 -10.16
N TYR A 21 13.25 26.43 -11.49
CA TYR A 21 12.08 26.58 -12.34
C TYR A 21 11.97 25.32 -13.20
N VAL A 22 10.85 24.58 -13.07
CA VAL A 22 10.56 23.44 -13.93
C VAL A 22 9.97 23.98 -15.22
N ASP A 23 10.65 23.72 -16.33
CA ASP A 23 10.34 24.35 -17.61
C ASP A 23 9.07 23.77 -18.24
N LYS A 24 8.04 24.60 -18.36
CA LYS A 24 6.76 24.28 -19.02
C LYS A 24 6.55 25.10 -20.29
N THR A 25 7.58 25.79 -20.79
CA THR A 25 7.45 26.79 -21.85
C THR A 25 7.06 26.22 -23.21
N LYS A 26 7.19 24.90 -23.41
CA LYS A 26 6.62 24.24 -24.59
C LYS A 26 5.09 24.37 -24.65
N PHE A 27 4.38 24.14 -23.54
CA PHE A 27 2.91 24.33 -23.51
C PHE A 27 2.52 25.80 -23.73
N ILE A 28 3.33 26.72 -23.20
CA ILE A 28 3.14 28.17 -23.40
C ILE A 28 3.24 28.53 -24.88
N TYR A 29 4.25 27.99 -25.57
CA TYR A 29 4.41 28.15 -27.01
C TYR A 29 3.22 27.59 -27.78
N ASP A 30 2.82 26.34 -27.49
CA ASP A 30 1.72 25.67 -28.18
C ASP A 30 0.42 26.48 -28.08
N LEU A 31 0.14 27.10 -26.93
CA LEU A 31 -1.02 27.98 -26.73
C LEU A 31 -0.85 29.34 -27.41
N ALA A 32 0.27 30.03 -27.18
CA ALA A 32 0.50 31.40 -27.66
C ALA A 32 0.68 31.49 -29.18
N SER A 33 1.17 30.43 -29.81
CA SER A 33 1.35 30.29 -31.26
C SER A 33 0.19 29.58 -31.96
N SER A 34 -0.84 29.16 -31.22
CA SER A 34 -2.04 28.56 -31.82
C SER A 34 -2.82 29.58 -32.65
N GLY A 35 -3.71 29.09 -33.53
CA GLY A 35 -4.69 29.93 -34.22
C GLY A 35 -5.84 30.42 -33.34
N ASN A 36 -5.97 29.89 -32.12
CA ASN A 36 -6.98 30.31 -31.17
C ASN A 36 -6.44 31.42 -30.24
N LYS A 37 -7.33 32.30 -29.78
CA LYS A 37 -6.99 33.42 -28.89
C LYS A 37 -7.46 33.22 -27.45
N TYR A 38 -8.49 32.42 -27.22
CA TYR A 38 -9.22 32.39 -25.93
C TYR A 38 -9.07 31.05 -25.25
N PHE A 39 -8.37 31.04 -24.11
CA PHE A 39 -8.09 29.84 -23.35
C PHE A 39 -8.57 29.95 -21.91
N PHE A 40 -9.09 28.85 -21.39
CA PHE A 40 -9.42 28.67 -19.99
C PHE A 40 -8.77 27.41 -19.45
N VAL A 41 -8.21 27.51 -18.24
CA VAL A 41 -7.79 26.33 -17.49
C VAL A 41 -8.18 26.44 -16.02
N SER A 42 -8.84 25.40 -15.51
CA SER A 42 -9.05 25.19 -14.09
C SER A 42 -7.99 24.25 -13.53
N ARG A 43 -7.33 24.66 -12.45
CA ARG A 43 -6.41 23.80 -11.69
C ARG A 43 -6.57 24.08 -10.20
N PRO A 44 -6.29 23.08 -9.34
CA PRO A 44 -6.37 23.28 -7.90
C PRO A 44 -5.44 24.40 -7.42
N ARG A 45 -5.63 24.84 -6.18
CA ARG A 45 -4.75 25.83 -5.55
C ARG A 45 -3.29 25.36 -5.55
N ARG A 46 -2.35 26.30 -5.60
CA ARG A 46 -0.90 26.01 -5.51
C ARG A 46 -0.35 25.09 -6.62
N PHE A 47 -0.99 25.05 -7.80
CA PHE A 47 -0.50 24.32 -8.98
C PHE A 47 0.37 25.15 -9.94
N GLY A 48 0.66 26.42 -9.61
CA GLY A 48 1.48 27.29 -10.45
C GLY A 48 0.70 28.11 -11.50
N LYS A 49 -0.61 28.30 -11.31
CA LYS A 49 -1.46 29.15 -12.18
C LYS A 49 -0.94 30.57 -12.32
N SER A 50 -0.78 31.28 -11.19
CA SER A 50 -0.27 32.66 -11.18
C SER A 50 1.16 32.79 -11.73
N LEU A 51 1.99 31.76 -11.52
CA LEU A 51 3.33 31.69 -12.12
C LEU A 51 3.25 31.56 -13.64
N THR A 52 2.37 30.69 -14.14
CA THR A 52 2.12 30.52 -15.58
C THR A 52 1.65 31.83 -16.22
N LEU A 53 0.79 32.61 -15.55
CA LEU A 53 0.41 33.94 -16.01
C LEU A 53 1.61 34.89 -16.06
N SER A 54 2.51 34.87 -15.07
CA SER A 54 3.75 35.67 -15.11
C SER A 54 4.67 35.23 -16.27
N VAL A 55 4.72 33.94 -16.61
CA VAL A 55 5.46 33.43 -17.78
C VAL A 55 4.87 33.98 -19.08
N PHE A 56 3.55 33.91 -19.28
CA PHE A 56 2.89 34.53 -20.43
C PHE A 56 3.14 36.04 -20.48
N GLU A 57 3.01 36.74 -19.35
CA GLU A 57 3.24 38.18 -19.25
C GLU A 57 4.66 38.56 -19.70
N ASN A 58 5.68 37.82 -19.24
CA ASN A 58 7.07 38.07 -19.63
C ASN A 58 7.36 37.68 -21.09
N LEU A 59 6.73 36.63 -21.60
CA LEU A 59 6.84 36.21 -23.00
C LEU A 59 6.31 37.31 -23.94
N PHE A 60 5.09 37.78 -23.71
CA PHE A 60 4.44 38.79 -24.56
C PHE A 60 5.04 40.20 -24.40
N LYS A 61 5.72 40.48 -23.29
CA LYS A 61 6.51 41.73 -23.14
C LYS A 61 7.87 41.69 -23.85
N GLY A 62 8.30 40.54 -24.38
CA GLY A 62 9.58 40.41 -25.07
C GLY A 62 10.79 40.28 -24.13
N ASN A 63 10.60 39.84 -22.88
CA ASN A 63 11.68 39.74 -21.88
C ASN A 63 12.59 38.52 -22.13
N LYS A 64 13.25 38.47 -23.29
CA LYS A 64 14.00 37.32 -23.82
C LYS A 64 14.99 36.69 -22.83
N GLU A 65 15.76 37.53 -22.13
CA GLU A 65 16.84 37.05 -21.24
C GLU A 65 16.33 36.19 -20.07
N LEU A 66 15.07 36.37 -19.64
CA LEU A 66 14.47 35.52 -18.62
C LEU A 66 14.27 34.07 -19.08
N PHE A 67 14.27 33.83 -20.39
CA PHE A 67 13.99 32.53 -20.98
C PHE A 67 15.25 31.74 -21.37
N LYS A 68 16.46 32.26 -21.13
CA LYS A 68 17.74 31.67 -21.63
C LYS A 68 17.91 30.16 -21.41
N ASP A 69 17.42 29.66 -20.28
CA ASP A 69 17.56 28.25 -19.87
C ASP A 69 16.26 27.44 -20.10
N THR A 70 15.34 27.96 -20.93
CA THR A 70 14.04 27.34 -21.22
C THR A 70 13.93 26.94 -22.69
N TRP A 71 13.07 25.97 -22.96
CA TRP A 71 12.82 25.40 -24.28
C TRP A 71 12.38 26.45 -25.31
N ILE A 72 11.59 27.45 -24.89
CA ILE A 72 11.02 28.46 -25.80
C ILE A 72 12.04 29.50 -26.29
N TYR A 73 13.22 29.61 -25.67
CA TYR A 73 14.18 30.71 -25.92
C TYR A 73 14.52 30.96 -27.40
N ASN A 74 14.73 29.88 -28.17
CA ASN A 74 15.08 29.93 -29.59
C ASN A 74 13.89 29.60 -30.52
N LYS A 75 12.67 29.53 -29.96
CA LYS A 75 11.45 29.15 -30.69
C LYS A 75 10.45 30.30 -30.83
N TRP A 76 10.59 31.33 -30.01
CA TRP A 76 9.72 32.51 -30.02
C TRP A 76 10.42 33.75 -30.57
N ASP A 77 9.68 34.56 -31.32
CA ASP A 77 10.14 35.88 -31.78
C ASP A 77 9.89 36.93 -30.70
N PHE A 78 10.89 37.17 -29.86
CA PHE A 78 10.82 38.15 -28.78
C PHE A 78 10.81 39.61 -29.24
N SER A 79 10.99 39.89 -30.54
CA SER A 79 10.79 41.24 -31.07
C SER A 79 9.30 41.62 -31.15
N GLN A 80 8.41 40.64 -31.15
CA GLN A 80 6.96 40.86 -31.10
C GLN A 80 6.51 41.07 -29.65
N THR A 81 6.27 42.33 -29.31
CA THR A 81 5.79 42.73 -27.98
C THR A 81 4.35 43.21 -28.02
N PHE A 82 3.58 42.90 -26.98
CA PHE A 82 2.17 43.27 -26.86
C PHE A 82 1.90 43.91 -25.49
N PRO A 83 1.01 44.92 -25.39
CA PRO A 83 0.54 45.38 -24.09
C PRO A 83 -0.20 44.26 -23.36
N VAL A 84 0.15 44.04 -22.09
CA VAL A 84 -0.44 43.01 -21.24
C VAL A 84 -1.30 43.64 -20.16
N VAL A 85 -2.57 43.24 -20.10
CA VAL A 85 -3.53 43.58 -19.05
C VAL A 85 -3.71 42.37 -18.16
N ARG A 86 -3.26 42.46 -16.91
CA ARG A 86 -3.42 41.40 -15.91
C ARG A 86 -4.45 41.80 -14.87
N ILE A 87 -5.52 41.03 -14.76
CA ILE A 87 -6.55 41.16 -13.74
C ILE A 87 -6.38 40.03 -12.73
N ASN A 88 -6.18 40.37 -11.46
CA ASN A 88 -5.95 39.40 -10.40
C ASN A 88 -7.02 39.54 -9.32
N LEU A 89 -7.85 38.52 -9.14
CA LEU A 89 -8.93 38.57 -8.17
C LEU A 89 -8.50 38.10 -6.77
N VAL A 90 -7.36 37.43 -6.60
CA VAL A 90 -6.90 36.82 -5.33
C VAL A 90 -7.04 37.74 -4.12
N GLY A 91 -6.64 39.02 -4.26
CA GLY A 91 -6.61 40.01 -3.18
C GLY A 91 -7.91 40.82 -3.02
N LEU A 92 -8.95 40.55 -3.80
CA LEU A 92 -10.19 41.31 -3.75
C LEU A 92 -11.01 41.02 -2.49
N ASN A 93 -11.63 42.07 -1.94
CA ASN A 93 -12.67 41.91 -0.94
C ASN A 93 -13.99 41.55 -1.62
N CYS A 94 -14.43 40.30 -1.43
CA CYS A 94 -15.60 39.74 -2.08
C CYS A 94 -16.88 39.77 -1.21
N GLU A 95 -16.94 40.58 -0.15
CA GLU A 95 -18.09 40.60 0.78
C GLU A 95 -19.43 41.01 0.12
N ASN A 96 -19.35 41.95 -0.83
CA ASN A 96 -20.47 42.48 -1.61
C ASN A 96 -20.00 42.99 -2.97
N LEU A 97 -20.95 43.28 -3.86
CA LEU A 97 -20.68 43.60 -5.25
C LEU A 97 -19.89 44.92 -5.37
N GLU A 98 -20.21 45.90 -4.52
CA GLU A 98 -19.58 47.21 -4.52
C GLU A 98 -18.08 47.12 -4.22
N LYS A 99 -17.66 46.24 -3.29
CA LYS A 99 -16.24 46.05 -2.97
C LYS A 99 -15.48 45.32 -4.08
N VAL A 100 -16.12 44.35 -4.75
CA VAL A 100 -15.53 43.68 -5.93
C VAL A 100 -15.32 44.70 -7.05
N GLN A 101 -16.34 45.51 -7.31
CA GLN A 101 -16.31 46.60 -8.27
C GLN A 101 -15.19 47.61 -7.96
N LEU A 102 -15.09 48.07 -6.72
CA LEU A 102 -14.03 48.99 -6.28
C LEU A 102 -12.62 48.41 -6.51
N GLY A 103 -12.43 47.12 -6.20
CA GLY A 103 -11.13 46.48 -6.39
C GLY A 103 -10.75 46.32 -7.86
N LEU A 104 -11.71 46.02 -8.75
CA LEU A 104 -11.48 46.02 -10.19
C LEU A 104 -11.22 47.42 -10.73
N TYR A 105 -11.96 48.43 -10.26
CA TYR A 105 -11.73 49.84 -10.57
C TYR A 105 -10.29 50.25 -10.25
N MET A 106 -9.78 49.89 -9.06
CA MET A 106 -8.41 50.20 -8.64
C MET A 106 -7.36 49.53 -9.54
N GLN A 107 -7.58 48.26 -9.93
CA GLN A 107 -6.67 47.55 -10.82
C GLN A 107 -6.64 48.18 -12.22
N ILE A 108 -7.81 48.40 -12.83
CA ILE A 108 -7.92 49.02 -14.17
C ILE A 108 -7.32 50.42 -14.15
N SER A 109 -7.62 51.23 -13.12
CA SER A 109 -7.03 52.56 -12.93
C SER A 109 -5.50 52.51 -12.85
N THR A 110 -4.94 51.53 -12.15
CA THR A 110 -3.48 51.37 -12.00
C THR A 110 -2.83 51.05 -13.34
N ILE A 111 -3.44 50.17 -14.13
CA ILE A 111 -2.96 49.83 -15.48
C ILE A 111 -3.07 51.05 -16.40
N ALA A 112 -4.21 51.73 -16.40
CA ALA A 112 -4.43 52.95 -17.19
C ALA A 112 -3.36 54.02 -16.87
N LYS A 113 -3.09 54.26 -15.58
CA LYS A 113 -2.04 55.19 -15.13
C LYS A 113 -0.65 54.78 -15.63
N LYS A 114 -0.29 53.50 -15.58
CA LYS A 114 1.00 52.99 -16.08
C LYS A 114 1.21 53.33 -17.56
N PHE A 115 0.14 53.34 -18.34
CA PHE A 115 0.16 53.70 -19.75
C PHE A 115 -0.24 55.14 -20.02
N ASN A 116 -0.38 56.00 -19.01
CA ASN A 116 -0.84 57.39 -19.15
C ASN A 116 -2.12 57.50 -20.00
N LEU A 117 -3.14 56.72 -19.63
CA LEU A 117 -4.46 56.69 -20.25
C LEU A 117 -5.49 57.35 -19.34
N ASN A 118 -6.43 58.08 -19.93
CA ASN A 118 -7.58 58.65 -19.24
C ASN A 118 -8.84 57.90 -19.67
N LEU A 119 -9.46 57.17 -18.74
CA LEU A 119 -10.63 56.33 -19.01
C LEU A 119 -11.90 57.03 -18.52
N LYS A 120 -12.69 57.57 -19.45
CA LYS A 120 -13.89 58.37 -19.18
C LYS A 120 -15.05 57.55 -18.64
N PHE A 121 -15.11 56.26 -18.94
CA PHE A 121 -16.21 55.38 -18.54
C PHE A 121 -15.94 54.62 -17.24
N LEU A 122 -14.68 54.55 -16.79
CA LEU A 122 -14.28 53.71 -15.65
C LEU A 122 -15.00 54.07 -14.35
N GLU A 123 -15.22 55.36 -14.08
CA GLU A 123 -15.97 55.83 -12.90
C GLU A 123 -17.48 55.56 -13.00
N LYS A 124 -18.01 55.37 -14.21
CA LYS A 124 -19.45 55.19 -14.46
C LYS A 124 -19.83 53.73 -14.46
N ASP A 125 -19.03 52.90 -15.13
CA ASP A 125 -19.23 51.46 -15.22
C ASP A 125 -17.89 50.77 -15.47
N ILE A 126 -17.56 49.82 -14.62
CA ILE A 126 -16.27 49.13 -14.63
C ILE A 126 -16.10 48.25 -15.86
N SER A 127 -17.17 47.66 -16.39
CA SER A 127 -17.11 46.83 -17.60
C SER A 127 -16.83 47.71 -18.82
N TYR A 128 -17.50 48.86 -18.94
CA TYR A 128 -17.19 49.83 -19.99
C TYR A 128 -15.81 50.48 -19.82
N GLY A 129 -15.37 50.73 -18.59
CA GLY A 129 -14.01 51.17 -18.31
C GLY A 129 -12.95 50.14 -18.70
N PHE A 130 -13.24 48.85 -18.51
CA PHE A 130 -12.37 47.76 -18.97
C PHE A 130 -12.31 47.69 -20.50
N LYS A 131 -13.45 47.86 -21.17
CA LYS A 131 -13.53 47.99 -22.63
C LYS A 131 -12.67 49.14 -23.15
N GLU A 132 -12.85 50.32 -22.55
CA GLU A 132 -12.10 51.53 -22.90
C GLU A 132 -10.60 51.36 -22.67
N LEU A 133 -10.19 50.64 -21.60
CA LEU A 133 -8.78 50.32 -21.37
C LEU A 133 -8.19 49.49 -22.51
N ILE A 134 -8.89 48.43 -22.94
CA ILE A 134 -8.41 47.54 -24.02
C ILE A 134 -8.27 48.33 -25.33
N GLN A 135 -9.29 49.10 -25.70
CA GLN A 135 -9.29 49.94 -26.90
C GLN A 135 -8.15 50.98 -26.85
N SER A 136 -8.06 51.71 -25.75
CA SER A 136 -7.05 52.77 -25.58
C SER A 136 -5.62 52.22 -25.59
N LEU A 137 -5.38 51.03 -25.04
CA LEU A 137 -4.08 50.36 -25.11
C LEU A 137 -3.76 49.90 -26.53
N SER A 138 -4.75 49.32 -27.22
CA SER A 138 -4.61 48.85 -28.60
C SER A 138 -4.19 50.01 -29.52
N GLU A 139 -4.92 51.12 -29.43
CA GLU A 139 -4.65 52.35 -30.18
C GLU A 139 -3.29 52.95 -29.82
N LYS A 140 -3.00 53.13 -28.52
CA LYS A 140 -1.76 53.78 -28.06
C LYS A 140 -0.49 53.02 -28.44
N THR A 141 -0.56 51.70 -28.46
CA THR A 141 0.59 50.84 -28.78
C THR A 141 0.62 50.39 -30.23
N ASN A 142 -0.42 50.70 -31.00
CA ASN A 142 -0.65 50.17 -32.36
C ASN A 142 -0.49 48.64 -32.42
N SER A 143 -0.96 47.95 -31.38
CA SER A 143 -0.80 46.52 -31.19
C SER A 143 -1.97 45.95 -30.43
N ARG A 144 -2.36 44.72 -30.78
CA ARG A 144 -3.40 43.99 -30.03
C ARG A 144 -2.95 43.71 -28.58
N VAL A 145 -3.93 43.59 -27.69
CA VAL A 145 -3.75 43.45 -26.24
C VAL A 145 -3.81 41.98 -25.81
N VAL A 146 -2.96 41.62 -24.85
CA VAL A 146 -3.02 40.34 -24.15
C VAL A 146 -3.75 40.53 -22.83
N VAL A 147 -4.76 39.71 -22.55
CA VAL A 147 -5.51 39.75 -21.29
C VAL A 147 -5.27 38.47 -20.49
N LEU A 148 -4.81 38.61 -19.26
CA LEU A 148 -4.54 37.51 -18.33
C LEU A 148 -5.41 37.67 -17.09
N VAL A 149 -6.18 36.66 -16.73
CA VAL A 149 -7.12 36.71 -15.59
C VAL A 149 -6.81 35.59 -14.60
N ASP A 150 -6.55 35.96 -13.35
CA ASP A 150 -6.26 35.03 -12.25
C ASP A 150 -7.41 34.95 -11.24
N GLU A 151 -7.78 33.73 -10.84
CA GLU A 151 -8.88 33.40 -9.91
C GLU A 151 -10.21 34.09 -10.29
N TYR A 152 -10.57 33.98 -11.57
CA TYR A 152 -11.74 34.63 -12.20
C TYR A 152 -13.06 34.43 -11.45
N GLU A 153 -13.19 33.33 -10.72
CA GLU A 153 -14.38 32.86 -10.03
C GLU A 153 -14.47 33.27 -8.56
N LYS A 154 -13.39 33.82 -7.98
CA LYS A 154 -13.27 34.07 -6.53
C LYS A 154 -14.48 34.77 -5.91
N PRO A 155 -15.06 35.84 -6.50
CA PRO A 155 -16.22 36.52 -5.93
C PRO A 155 -17.43 35.60 -5.69
N VAL A 156 -17.62 34.60 -6.55
CA VAL A 156 -18.69 33.62 -6.43
C VAL A 156 -18.33 32.57 -5.38
N LEU A 157 -17.11 32.01 -5.43
CA LEU A 157 -16.67 30.97 -4.49
C LEU A 157 -16.65 31.44 -3.03
N ASP A 158 -16.21 32.68 -2.78
CA ASP A 158 -16.20 33.26 -1.42
C ASP A 158 -17.63 33.45 -0.86
N ASN A 159 -18.64 33.49 -1.73
CA ASN A 159 -20.06 33.64 -1.38
C ASN A 159 -20.91 32.40 -1.68
N ILE A 160 -20.31 31.24 -1.91
CA ILE A 160 -21.01 30.04 -2.39
C ILE A 160 -22.16 29.57 -1.47
N HIS A 161 -22.06 29.86 -0.17
CA HIS A 161 -23.07 29.56 0.84
C HIS A 161 -24.25 30.55 0.85
N LYS A 162 -24.15 31.67 0.14
CA LYS A 162 -25.18 32.71 0.01
C LYS A 162 -25.62 32.79 -1.45
N LYS A 163 -26.50 31.87 -1.86
CA LYS A 163 -26.94 31.70 -3.26
C LYS A 163 -27.27 33.01 -3.99
N GLU A 164 -28.09 33.88 -3.39
CA GLU A 164 -28.45 35.17 -4.00
C GLU A 164 -27.24 36.09 -4.22
N LYS A 165 -26.30 36.13 -3.27
CA LYS A 165 -25.06 36.90 -3.44
C LYS A 165 -24.18 36.29 -4.52
N ALA A 166 -23.98 34.97 -4.49
CA ALA A 166 -23.20 34.26 -5.50
C ALA A 166 -23.76 34.48 -6.92
N GLN A 167 -25.09 34.46 -7.06
CA GLN A 167 -25.77 34.75 -8.32
C GLN A 167 -25.50 36.18 -8.81
N LYS A 168 -25.68 37.20 -7.95
CA LYS A 168 -25.37 38.60 -8.30
C LYS A 168 -23.91 38.78 -8.72
N MET A 169 -22.98 38.13 -8.04
CA MET A 169 -21.55 38.15 -8.40
C MET A 169 -21.32 37.51 -9.77
N ARG A 170 -21.96 36.36 -10.04
CA ARG A 170 -21.85 35.65 -11.33
C ARG A 170 -22.41 36.48 -12.48
N GLU A 171 -23.55 37.13 -12.28
CA GLU A 171 -24.16 38.03 -13.28
C GLU A 171 -23.25 39.21 -13.61
N PHE A 172 -22.66 39.84 -12.59
CA PHE A 172 -21.68 40.89 -12.79
C PHE A 172 -20.44 40.40 -13.55
N LEU A 173 -19.85 39.28 -13.13
CA LEU A 173 -18.67 38.72 -13.79
C LEU A 173 -18.95 38.33 -15.24
N ARG A 174 -20.13 37.78 -15.54
CA ARG A 174 -20.55 37.47 -16.91
C ARG A 174 -20.54 38.70 -17.81
N ASN A 175 -21.06 39.84 -17.30
CA ASN A 175 -21.08 41.11 -18.04
C ASN A 175 -19.68 41.73 -18.13
N PHE A 176 -18.87 41.62 -17.08
CA PHE A 176 -17.50 42.11 -17.08
C PHE A 176 -16.64 41.38 -18.12
N TYR A 177 -16.75 40.06 -18.19
CA TYR A 177 -15.97 39.25 -19.13
C TYR A 177 -16.54 39.23 -20.55
N SER A 178 -17.82 39.54 -20.78
CA SER A 178 -18.40 39.60 -22.14
C SER A 178 -17.71 40.63 -23.03
N ILE A 179 -17.11 41.67 -22.42
CA ILE A 179 -16.28 42.68 -23.09
C ILE A 179 -15.17 42.05 -23.92
N LEU A 180 -14.59 40.93 -23.47
CA LEU A 180 -13.51 40.24 -24.18
C LEU A 180 -13.96 39.68 -25.54
N LYS A 181 -15.25 39.35 -25.69
CA LYS A 181 -15.81 38.92 -26.98
C LYS A 181 -16.07 40.11 -27.90
N GLU A 182 -16.58 41.21 -27.36
CA GLU A 182 -16.79 42.45 -28.13
C GLU A 182 -15.48 43.01 -28.68
N GLU A 183 -14.39 42.87 -27.93
CA GLU A 183 -13.08 43.41 -28.26
C GLU A 183 -12.15 42.43 -29.01
N ASP A 184 -12.69 41.39 -29.67
CA ASP A 184 -11.88 40.35 -30.36
C ASP A 184 -10.82 40.93 -31.33
N SER A 185 -11.18 42.00 -32.06
CA SER A 185 -10.28 42.66 -33.02
C SER A 185 -9.07 43.33 -32.35
N ASN A 186 -9.23 43.76 -31.10
CA ASN A 186 -8.22 44.40 -30.27
C ASN A 186 -7.42 43.39 -29.43
N LEU A 187 -7.77 42.10 -29.43
CA LEU A 187 -7.15 41.09 -28.58
C LEU A 187 -6.21 40.17 -29.34
N ARG A 188 -5.01 39.96 -28.78
CA ARG A 188 -4.00 39.02 -29.27
C ARG A 188 -4.16 37.64 -28.63
N PHE A 189 -4.43 37.62 -27.33
CA PHE A 189 -4.44 36.41 -26.52
C PHE A 189 -5.20 36.68 -25.21
N VAL A 190 -6.02 35.73 -24.79
CA VAL A 190 -6.80 35.77 -23.55
C VAL A 190 -6.59 34.46 -22.83
N PHE A 191 -6.09 34.52 -21.59
CA PHE A 191 -5.92 33.36 -20.74
C PHE A 191 -6.57 33.59 -19.39
N ILE A 192 -7.58 32.77 -19.09
CA ILE A 192 -8.36 32.84 -17.86
C ILE A 192 -8.06 31.60 -17.04
N THR A 193 -7.79 31.75 -15.75
CA THR A 193 -7.54 30.62 -14.88
C THR A 193 -8.18 30.77 -13.51
N GLY A 194 -8.43 29.62 -12.88
CA GLY A 194 -9.13 29.50 -11.61
C GLY A 194 -9.03 28.10 -11.03
N ILE A 195 -9.79 27.85 -9.99
CA ILE A 195 -9.97 26.57 -9.31
C ILE A 195 -11.11 25.79 -9.95
N THR A 196 -12.28 26.42 -10.10
CA THR A 196 -13.49 25.74 -10.60
C THR A 196 -13.91 26.24 -11.98
N LYS A 197 -14.56 25.37 -12.74
CA LYS A 197 -15.19 25.66 -14.02
C LYS A 197 -16.63 26.12 -13.80
N PHE A 198 -17.02 27.24 -14.39
CA PHE A 198 -18.42 27.62 -14.52
C PHE A 198 -19.05 26.98 -15.76
N THR A 199 -20.37 26.80 -15.72
CA THR A 199 -21.09 26.20 -16.85
C THR A 199 -21.14 27.17 -18.04
N LYS A 200 -21.55 26.63 -19.20
CA LYS A 200 -21.89 27.42 -20.38
C LYS A 200 -23.15 28.29 -20.20
N MET A 201 -23.92 28.10 -19.12
CA MET A 201 -25.03 28.98 -18.73
C MET A 201 -24.58 30.09 -17.76
N GLY A 202 -23.45 29.90 -17.09
CA GLY A 202 -22.84 30.83 -16.14
C GLY A 202 -22.01 31.92 -16.82
N VAL A 203 -20.83 32.22 -16.26
CA VAL A 203 -19.93 33.28 -16.76
C VAL A 203 -19.49 33.04 -18.21
N PHE A 204 -19.33 31.79 -18.63
CA PHE A 204 -18.86 31.46 -19.98
C PHE A 204 -19.95 31.50 -21.06
N SER A 205 -21.22 31.72 -20.70
CA SER A 205 -22.29 31.92 -21.68
C SER A 205 -22.01 33.08 -22.66
N SER A 206 -21.35 34.13 -22.17
CA SER A 206 -20.96 35.28 -23.00
C SER A 206 -19.65 35.08 -23.77
N LEU A 207 -18.88 34.03 -23.46
CA LEU A 207 -17.57 33.70 -24.05
C LEU A 207 -17.59 32.33 -24.74
N ASN A 208 -18.45 32.17 -25.74
CA ASN A 208 -18.62 30.89 -26.44
C ASN A 208 -17.42 30.46 -27.32
N ASN A 209 -16.42 31.32 -27.48
CA ASN A 209 -15.15 31.08 -28.17
C ASN A 209 -14.02 30.61 -27.24
N LEU A 210 -14.29 30.45 -25.95
CA LEU A 210 -13.33 30.02 -24.94
C LEU A 210 -13.04 28.51 -25.09
N GLU A 211 -11.79 28.17 -25.36
CA GLU A 211 -11.31 26.79 -25.35
C GLU A 211 -10.91 26.38 -23.93
N ASP A 212 -11.64 25.43 -23.38
CA ASP A 212 -11.37 24.86 -22.06
C ASP A 212 -10.37 23.71 -22.19
N ILE A 213 -9.14 23.95 -21.76
CA ILE A 213 -8.05 22.96 -21.78
C ILE A 213 -7.91 22.22 -20.46
N SER A 214 -8.89 22.33 -19.55
CA SER A 214 -8.81 21.74 -18.21
C SER A 214 -8.63 20.23 -18.24
N PHE A 215 -9.33 19.53 -19.13
CA PHE A 215 -9.30 18.06 -19.23
C PHE A 215 -8.71 17.57 -20.55
N ASP A 216 -8.04 18.45 -21.31
CA ASP A 216 -7.34 18.07 -22.53
C ASP A 216 -6.02 17.35 -22.20
N ASP A 217 -5.88 16.13 -22.72
CA ASP A 217 -4.72 15.23 -22.60
C ASP A 217 -3.41 15.88 -23.02
N LYS A 218 -3.45 16.84 -23.94
CA LYS A 218 -2.27 17.60 -24.40
C LYS A 218 -1.72 18.48 -23.29
N PHE A 219 -2.57 19.03 -22.43
CA PHE A 219 -2.19 20.00 -21.39
C PHE A 219 -2.30 19.43 -19.96
N SER A 220 -2.53 18.11 -19.82
CA SER A 220 -2.71 17.47 -18.52
C SER A 220 -1.48 17.58 -17.60
N THR A 221 -0.26 17.67 -18.16
CA THR A 221 0.99 17.84 -17.41
C THR A 221 1.56 19.26 -17.47
N MET A 222 0.80 20.23 -18.02
CA MET A 222 1.21 21.64 -18.06
C MET A 222 1.42 22.22 -16.66
N PHE A 223 0.68 21.72 -15.67
CA PHE A 223 0.76 22.11 -14.27
C PHE A 223 1.16 20.90 -13.42
N GLY A 224 1.87 21.16 -12.32
CA GLY A 224 2.45 20.07 -11.53
C GLY A 224 3.78 19.58 -12.09
N TYR A 225 4.42 18.66 -11.35
CA TYR A 225 5.67 18.03 -11.78
C TYR A 225 5.40 16.58 -12.17
N THR A 226 5.96 16.10 -13.27
CA THR A 226 6.00 14.66 -13.57
C THR A 226 7.05 13.96 -12.71
N GLN A 227 7.11 12.63 -12.79
CA GLN A 227 8.20 11.87 -12.15
C GLN A 227 9.56 12.27 -12.73
N GLU A 228 9.69 12.37 -14.06
CA GLU A 228 10.97 12.71 -14.68
C GLU A 228 11.40 14.14 -14.31
N GLU A 229 10.46 15.08 -14.25
CA GLU A 229 10.74 16.46 -13.84
C GLU A 229 11.17 16.55 -12.37
N LEU A 230 10.52 15.79 -11.48
CA LEU A 230 10.94 15.72 -10.08
C LEU A 230 12.38 15.22 -9.97
N GLU A 231 12.71 14.11 -10.62
CA GLU A 231 14.04 13.50 -10.54
C GLU A 231 15.13 14.36 -11.20
N SER A 232 14.83 15.03 -12.31
CA SER A 232 15.80 15.86 -13.03
C SER A 232 16.05 17.21 -12.36
N TYR A 233 15.01 17.95 -11.96
CA TYR A 233 15.16 19.29 -11.40
C TYR A 233 15.52 19.29 -9.91
N PHE A 234 15.21 18.21 -9.19
CA PHE A 234 15.43 18.12 -7.73
C PHE A 234 16.46 17.07 -7.32
N ASP A 235 17.31 16.58 -8.24
CA ASP A 235 18.31 15.52 -7.92
C ASP A 235 19.17 15.85 -6.70
N GLU A 236 19.73 17.07 -6.63
CA GLU A 236 20.53 17.51 -5.48
C GLU A 236 19.71 17.48 -4.17
N TYR A 237 18.43 17.85 -4.22
CA TYR A 237 17.53 17.85 -3.05
C TYR A 237 17.13 16.44 -2.63
N ILE A 238 16.92 15.55 -3.59
CA ILE A 238 16.64 14.13 -3.34
C ILE A 238 17.86 13.48 -2.67
N ALA A 239 19.06 13.70 -3.20
CA ALA A 239 20.30 13.19 -2.63
C ALA A 239 20.56 13.72 -1.22
N ALA A 240 20.37 15.03 -1.00
CA ALA A 240 20.54 15.65 0.32
C ALA A 240 19.53 15.10 1.34
N THR A 241 18.27 14.96 0.96
CA THR A 241 17.20 14.43 1.83
C THR A 241 17.41 12.95 2.15
N SER A 242 17.80 12.15 1.16
CA SER A 242 18.13 10.72 1.35
C SER A 242 19.23 10.52 2.38
N LYS A 243 20.30 11.32 2.32
CA LYS A 243 21.40 11.29 3.29
C LYS A 243 20.95 11.72 4.70
N GLU A 244 20.14 12.77 4.81
CA GLU A 244 19.71 13.29 6.11
C GLU A 244 18.73 12.36 6.83
N LEU A 245 17.80 11.76 6.08
CA LEU A 245 16.83 10.82 6.64
C LEU A 245 17.39 9.40 6.80
N ASN A 246 18.58 9.12 6.26
CA ASN A 246 19.19 7.79 6.21
C ASN A 246 18.26 6.75 5.52
N ILE A 247 17.70 7.13 4.38
CA ILE A 247 16.78 6.31 3.56
C ILE A 247 17.38 6.20 2.16
N GLU A 248 17.35 5.01 1.56
CA GLU A 248 17.78 4.81 0.17
C GLU A 248 16.97 5.69 -0.80
N LYS A 249 17.62 6.25 -1.83
CA LYS A 249 16.97 7.16 -2.81
C LYS A 249 15.72 6.55 -3.45
N SER A 250 15.75 5.26 -3.78
CA SER A 250 14.61 4.53 -4.36
C SER A 250 13.40 4.53 -3.41
N ILE A 251 13.61 4.15 -2.14
CA ILE A 251 12.58 4.13 -1.10
C ILE A 251 12.04 5.53 -0.83
N LEU A 252 12.92 6.54 -0.78
CA LEU A 252 12.51 7.94 -0.60
C LEU A 252 11.60 8.41 -1.72
N LEU A 253 11.94 8.09 -2.98
CA LEU A 253 11.11 8.44 -4.13
C LEU A 253 9.76 7.73 -4.11
N ASP A 254 9.70 6.46 -3.69
CA ASP A 254 8.44 5.74 -3.53
C ASP A 254 7.54 6.37 -2.46
N GLU A 255 8.11 6.79 -1.32
CA GLU A 255 7.35 7.49 -0.27
C GLU A 255 6.91 8.89 -0.71
N ILE A 256 7.77 9.65 -1.40
CA ILE A 256 7.38 10.94 -2.03
C ILE A 256 6.24 10.73 -3.01
N LYS A 257 6.32 9.70 -3.87
CA LYS A 257 5.28 9.37 -4.85
C LYS A 257 3.96 9.04 -4.17
N LYS A 258 3.98 8.17 -3.17
CA LYS A 258 2.80 7.77 -2.40
C LYS A 258 2.17 8.95 -1.66
N TYR A 259 2.98 9.86 -1.12
CA TYR A 259 2.50 10.96 -0.29
C TYR A 259 2.04 12.16 -1.11
N TYR A 260 2.73 12.49 -2.21
CA TYR A 260 2.56 13.76 -2.94
C TYR A 260 2.15 13.61 -4.42
N ASN A 261 2.34 12.45 -5.06
CA ASN A 261 1.90 12.23 -6.45
C ASN A 261 0.48 11.67 -6.49
N GLY A 262 -0.21 11.93 -7.59
CA GLY A 262 -1.42 11.21 -7.96
C GLY A 262 -2.56 12.11 -8.37
N PHE A 263 -2.31 13.41 -8.56
CA PHE A 263 -3.22 14.30 -9.27
C PHE A 263 -3.15 14.01 -10.77
N SER A 264 -4.31 13.89 -11.41
CA SER A 264 -4.46 13.74 -12.84
C SER A 264 -5.69 14.51 -13.32
N PHE A 265 -5.57 15.02 -14.55
CA PHE A 265 -6.60 15.78 -15.24
C PHE A 265 -7.09 15.09 -16.52
N ASP A 266 -6.50 13.93 -16.85
CA ASP A 266 -6.89 13.06 -17.97
C ASP A 266 -7.14 11.60 -17.52
N GLY A 267 -6.92 11.26 -16.25
CA GLY A 267 -7.06 9.90 -15.73
C GLY A 267 -5.97 8.93 -16.18
N ASP A 268 -4.88 9.41 -16.77
CA ASP A 268 -3.78 8.60 -17.30
C ASP A 268 -2.41 9.12 -16.81
N LYS A 269 -2.15 10.42 -16.96
CA LYS A 269 -0.90 11.06 -16.52
C LYS A 269 -1.07 11.64 -15.13
N PHE A 270 -0.11 11.37 -14.26
CA PHE A 270 -0.13 11.80 -12.86
C PHE A 270 1.02 12.75 -12.53
N VAL A 271 0.70 13.80 -11.79
CA VAL A 271 1.65 14.84 -11.39
C VAL A 271 1.65 15.07 -9.88
N TYR A 272 2.78 15.54 -9.40
CA TYR A 272 2.99 16.06 -8.05
C TYR A 272 2.43 17.48 -7.93
N ASN A 273 1.90 17.80 -6.73
CA ASN A 273 1.65 19.20 -6.41
C ASN A 273 2.98 19.96 -6.19
N PRO A 274 3.24 21.06 -6.93
CA PRO A 274 4.49 21.81 -6.82
C PRO A 274 4.80 22.32 -5.41
N PHE A 275 3.80 22.89 -4.74
CA PHE A 275 3.99 23.49 -3.43
C PHE A 275 4.31 22.45 -2.35
N SER A 276 3.65 21.29 -2.38
CA SER A 276 3.96 20.19 -1.47
C SER A 276 5.40 19.69 -1.62
N ILE A 277 5.87 19.52 -2.86
CA ILE A 277 7.26 19.10 -3.13
C ILE A 277 8.26 20.14 -2.64
N LEU A 278 8.04 21.42 -2.92
CA LEU A 278 8.94 22.47 -2.45
C LEU A 278 8.98 22.54 -0.92
N GLN A 279 7.82 22.43 -0.26
CA GLN A 279 7.74 22.40 1.21
C GLN A 279 8.43 21.16 1.80
N PHE A 280 8.24 20.00 1.17
CA PHE A 280 8.90 18.76 1.57
C PHE A 280 10.42 18.90 1.50
N PHE A 281 10.99 19.40 0.40
CA PHE A 281 12.45 19.55 0.30
C PHE A 281 13.02 20.66 1.21
N GLN A 282 12.22 21.68 1.54
CA GLN A 282 12.65 22.69 2.51
C GLN A 282 12.69 22.15 3.94
N LYS A 283 11.67 21.37 4.34
CA LYS A 283 11.49 20.90 5.72
C LYS A 283 12.05 19.49 5.97
N LYS A 284 12.23 18.71 4.91
CA LYS A 284 12.63 17.29 4.90
C LYS A 284 11.69 16.42 5.74
N GLU A 285 10.41 16.78 5.75
CA GLU A 285 9.37 16.13 6.54
C GLU A 285 8.09 15.97 5.72
N PHE A 286 7.48 14.78 5.80
CA PHE A 286 6.17 14.54 5.22
C PHE A 286 5.09 15.29 6.01
N LYS A 287 4.51 16.30 5.36
CA LYS A 287 3.44 17.17 5.90
C LYS A 287 2.38 17.45 4.86
N ASN A 288 1.17 17.74 5.33
CA ASN A 288 0.01 18.06 4.50
C ASN A 288 0.01 19.55 4.09
N SER A 289 1.12 20.02 3.56
CA SER A 289 1.37 21.44 3.27
C SER A 289 0.34 22.03 2.29
N TRP A 290 -0.07 21.32 1.24
CA TRP A 290 -1.09 21.78 0.31
C TRP A 290 -2.44 21.95 1.00
N PHE A 291 -2.86 20.95 1.77
CA PHE A 291 -4.14 20.96 2.48
C PHE A 291 -4.22 22.10 3.52
N GLU A 292 -3.14 22.28 4.29
CA GLU A 292 -3.03 23.35 5.30
C GLU A 292 -2.98 24.74 4.67
N SER A 293 -2.35 24.89 3.49
CA SER A 293 -2.24 26.19 2.81
C SER A 293 -3.55 26.73 2.25
N GLY A 294 -4.58 25.88 2.22
CA GLY A 294 -5.71 26.08 1.31
C GLY A 294 -7.08 25.81 1.88
N SER A 295 -7.24 25.29 3.11
CA SER A 295 -8.54 24.91 3.69
C SER A 295 -9.48 26.12 3.86
N PRO A 296 -10.37 26.39 2.91
CA PRO A 296 -11.26 27.53 2.92
C PRO A 296 -12.41 27.26 3.89
N PHE A 297 -12.85 28.29 4.59
CA PHE A 297 -14.07 28.26 5.39
C PHE A 297 -15.30 27.74 4.60
N PHE A 298 -15.37 28.01 3.29
CA PHE A 298 -16.46 27.52 2.44
C PHE A 298 -16.52 25.99 2.31
N LEU A 299 -15.39 25.27 2.34
CA LEU A 299 -15.42 23.80 2.26
C LEU A 299 -16.02 23.19 3.51
N TYR A 300 -15.60 23.70 4.66
CA TYR A 300 -16.16 23.28 5.94
C TYR A 300 -17.67 23.51 5.97
N GLN A 301 -18.13 24.67 5.51
CA GLN A 301 -19.56 24.97 5.41
C GLN A 301 -20.28 24.03 4.44
N TYR A 302 -19.75 23.81 3.23
CA TYR A 302 -20.34 22.89 2.24
C TYR A 302 -20.49 21.47 2.81
N LEU A 303 -19.43 20.92 3.40
CA LEU A 303 -19.43 19.58 4.00
C LEU A 303 -20.44 19.46 5.15
N LYS A 304 -20.54 20.50 5.98
CA LYS A 304 -21.45 20.55 7.12
C LYS A 304 -22.91 20.65 6.70
N GLU A 305 -23.23 21.52 5.74
CA GLU A 305 -24.59 21.75 5.25
C GLU A 305 -25.11 20.54 4.47
N LYS A 306 -24.30 19.99 3.56
CA LYS A 306 -24.67 18.85 2.71
C LYS A 306 -24.52 17.50 3.41
N LYS A 307 -23.91 17.47 4.61
CA LYS A 307 -23.60 16.24 5.38
C LYS A 307 -22.92 15.17 4.52
N VAL A 308 -21.93 15.61 3.75
CA VAL A 308 -21.19 14.76 2.81
C VAL A 308 -20.52 13.62 3.56
N THR A 309 -20.56 12.43 2.97
CA THR A 309 -19.85 11.23 3.43
C THR A 309 -18.88 10.76 2.35
N TYR A 310 -17.98 9.84 2.69
CA TYR A 310 -17.04 9.29 1.71
C TYR A 310 -17.75 8.66 0.50
N LYS A 311 -18.90 8.02 0.71
CA LYS A 311 -19.72 7.43 -0.36
C LYS A 311 -20.12 8.46 -1.42
N ASP A 312 -20.45 9.68 -1.01
CA ASP A 312 -20.89 10.76 -1.91
C ASP A 312 -19.75 11.26 -2.83
N LEU A 313 -18.50 10.84 -2.57
CA LEU A 313 -17.30 11.32 -3.26
C LEU A 313 -16.81 10.37 -4.36
N THR A 314 -16.93 9.06 -4.17
CA THR A 314 -16.19 8.06 -4.97
C THR A 314 -17.05 6.94 -5.56
N SER A 315 -18.36 6.89 -5.26
CA SER A 315 -19.20 5.71 -5.61
C SER A 315 -19.49 5.53 -7.09
N TYR A 316 -19.51 6.60 -7.88
CA TYR A 316 -19.98 6.56 -9.27
C TYR A 316 -18.94 7.17 -10.21
N PRO A 317 -18.66 6.52 -11.37
CA PRO A 317 -17.94 7.17 -12.44
C PRO A 317 -18.62 8.47 -12.86
N VAL A 318 -17.84 9.40 -13.41
CA VAL A 318 -18.32 10.70 -13.88
C VAL A 318 -17.90 10.95 -15.31
N SER A 319 -18.78 11.53 -16.10
CA SER A 319 -18.49 12.02 -17.44
C SER A 319 -17.90 13.44 -17.39
N GLU A 320 -17.30 13.89 -18.48
CA GLU A 320 -16.88 15.29 -18.60
C GLU A 320 -18.08 16.26 -18.57
N LEU A 321 -19.24 15.83 -19.07
CA LEU A 321 -20.46 16.63 -19.10
C LEU A 321 -20.94 17.00 -17.68
N ASP A 322 -20.72 16.12 -16.70
CA ASP A 322 -21.11 16.36 -15.31
C ASP A 322 -20.46 17.63 -14.73
N PHE A 323 -19.25 17.97 -15.17
CA PHE A 323 -18.52 19.19 -14.78
C PHE A 323 -19.08 20.48 -15.40
N SER A 324 -20.03 20.36 -16.33
CA SER A 324 -20.68 21.48 -17.01
C SER A 324 -22.20 21.52 -16.82
N SER A 325 -22.75 20.54 -16.09
CA SER A 325 -24.20 20.34 -15.93
C SER A 325 -24.85 21.27 -14.90
N HIS A 326 -24.11 21.67 -13.87
CA HIS A 326 -24.60 22.47 -12.76
C HIS A 326 -23.62 23.59 -12.40
N GLU A 327 -24.15 24.72 -11.92
CA GLU A 327 -23.31 25.72 -11.28
C GLU A 327 -22.67 25.16 -10.01
N ILE A 328 -21.50 25.70 -9.66
CA ILE A 328 -20.64 25.11 -8.62
C ILE A 328 -21.31 25.00 -7.24
N GLU A 329 -22.23 25.90 -6.88
CA GLU A 329 -23.00 25.85 -5.64
C GLU A 329 -24.02 24.70 -5.57
N ASP A 330 -24.47 24.21 -6.72
CA ASP A 330 -25.47 23.16 -6.86
C ASP A 330 -24.86 21.84 -7.35
N ALA A 331 -23.58 21.86 -7.73
CA ALA A 331 -22.84 20.67 -8.12
C ALA A 331 -22.84 19.62 -7.00
N PRO A 332 -22.98 18.33 -7.35
CA PRO A 332 -22.86 17.24 -6.38
C PRO A 332 -21.44 17.18 -5.79
N PRO A 333 -21.28 16.59 -4.57
CA PRO A 333 -20.01 16.63 -3.85
C PRO A 333 -18.81 16.10 -4.66
N ASN A 334 -18.95 14.95 -5.32
CA ASN A 334 -17.91 14.36 -6.17
C ASN A 334 -17.39 15.33 -7.25
N ILE A 335 -18.28 16.03 -7.95
CA ILE A 335 -17.92 17.01 -8.99
C ILE A 335 -17.28 18.24 -8.37
N PHE A 336 -17.87 18.78 -7.31
CA PHE A 336 -17.34 19.96 -6.62
C PHE A 336 -15.92 19.72 -6.09
N PHE A 337 -15.69 18.60 -5.40
CA PHE A 337 -14.39 18.28 -4.81
C PHE A 337 -13.35 17.84 -5.83
N ALA A 338 -13.75 17.29 -6.98
CA ALA A 338 -12.85 17.07 -8.10
C ALA A 338 -12.35 18.39 -8.70
N GLN A 339 -13.24 19.36 -8.93
CA GLN A 339 -12.83 20.69 -9.41
C GLN A 339 -11.95 21.44 -8.40
N ALA A 340 -12.29 21.35 -7.12
CA ALA A 340 -11.50 21.97 -6.05
C ALA A 340 -10.14 21.27 -5.81
N GLY A 341 -9.91 20.10 -6.41
CA GLY A 341 -8.67 19.32 -6.33
C GLY A 341 -8.52 18.42 -5.11
N TYR A 342 -9.61 18.14 -4.39
CA TYR A 342 -9.63 17.16 -3.31
C TYR A 342 -9.86 15.74 -3.82
N LEU A 343 -10.51 15.61 -4.97
CA LEU A 343 -10.58 14.38 -5.77
C LEU A 343 -9.87 14.59 -7.11
N THR A 344 -9.60 13.49 -7.79
CA THR A 344 -8.90 13.51 -9.07
C THR A 344 -9.32 12.33 -9.94
N PHE A 345 -9.03 12.41 -11.24
CA PHE A 345 -9.28 11.32 -12.18
C PHE A 345 -8.28 10.21 -11.93
N LYS A 346 -8.73 9.07 -11.41
CA LYS A 346 -7.85 7.90 -11.19
C LYS A 346 -7.70 7.02 -12.41
N LYS A 347 -8.73 6.95 -13.23
CA LYS A 347 -8.75 6.08 -14.40
C LYS A 347 -9.90 6.46 -15.34
N ARG A 348 -9.71 6.27 -16.64
CA ARG A 348 -10.78 6.23 -17.64
C ARG A 348 -11.35 4.81 -17.81
N ILE A 349 -12.67 4.69 -17.82
CA ILE A 349 -13.40 3.49 -18.22
C ILE A 349 -14.05 3.78 -19.57
N TYR A 350 -13.73 2.96 -20.58
CA TYR A 350 -14.25 3.13 -21.93
C TYR A 350 -15.50 2.26 -22.17
N TYR A 351 -16.50 2.87 -22.80
CA TYR A 351 -17.73 2.24 -23.28
C TYR A 351 -17.86 2.50 -24.78
N GLY A 352 -17.11 1.74 -25.58
CA GLY A 352 -17.00 1.99 -27.02
C GLY A 352 -16.18 3.25 -27.31
N LEU A 353 -16.81 4.26 -27.91
CA LEU A 353 -16.18 5.56 -28.22
C LEU A 353 -16.32 6.58 -27.07
N GLU A 354 -17.17 6.30 -26.09
CA GLU A 354 -17.37 7.14 -24.91
C GLU A 354 -16.52 6.65 -23.74
N TYR A 355 -16.27 7.52 -22.76
CA TYR A 355 -15.59 7.14 -21.53
C TYR A 355 -16.10 7.93 -20.33
N GLU A 356 -15.94 7.33 -19.15
CA GLU A 356 -16.17 7.94 -17.84
C GLU A 356 -14.90 7.89 -17.00
N TYR A 357 -14.81 8.74 -15.99
CA TYR A 357 -13.70 8.82 -15.03
C TYR A 357 -14.09 8.20 -13.69
N ILE A 358 -13.20 7.39 -13.13
CA ILE A 358 -13.25 7.02 -11.71
C ILE A 358 -12.59 8.12 -10.90
N LEU A 359 -13.25 8.59 -9.84
CA LEU A 359 -12.71 9.58 -8.91
C LEU A 359 -12.18 8.91 -7.62
N ASP A 360 -11.05 9.41 -7.12
CA ASP A 360 -10.57 9.13 -5.75
C ASP A 360 -9.67 10.30 -5.29
N PHE A 361 -9.21 10.25 -4.05
CA PHE A 361 -8.18 11.16 -3.53
C PHE A 361 -6.87 11.01 -4.31
N PRO A 362 -6.16 12.12 -4.61
CA PRO A 362 -4.93 12.06 -5.38
C PRO A 362 -3.83 11.28 -4.66
N ASN A 363 -3.64 11.54 -3.36
CA ASN A 363 -2.51 11.02 -2.59
C ASN A 363 -2.84 10.96 -1.08
N LEU A 364 -1.87 10.50 -0.27
CA LEU A 364 -2.05 10.43 1.19
C LEU A 364 -2.23 11.80 1.83
N GLU A 365 -1.52 12.83 1.38
CA GLU A 365 -1.65 14.19 1.91
C GLU A 365 -3.11 14.66 1.88
N VAL A 366 -3.73 14.59 0.70
CA VAL A 366 -5.09 15.08 0.49
C VAL A 366 -6.09 14.16 1.19
N LYS A 367 -5.94 12.84 1.05
CA LYS A 367 -6.81 11.86 1.73
C LYS A 367 -6.81 12.06 3.24
N ASN A 368 -5.64 12.28 3.83
CA ASN A 368 -5.49 12.50 5.26
C ASN A 368 -6.13 13.81 5.73
N GLY A 369 -5.75 14.93 5.10
CA GLY A 369 -6.28 16.24 5.47
C GLY A 369 -7.79 16.33 5.28
N PHE A 370 -8.29 15.86 4.15
CA PHE A 370 -9.72 15.92 3.83
C PHE A 370 -10.55 15.02 4.76
N SER A 371 -10.07 13.82 5.10
CA SER A 371 -10.78 12.94 6.03
C SER A 371 -10.91 13.55 7.42
N LYS A 372 -9.88 14.27 7.90
CA LYS A 372 -9.97 15.04 9.16
C LYS A 372 -11.05 16.11 9.09
N LEU A 373 -11.12 16.85 7.98
CA LEU A 373 -12.14 17.86 7.77
C LEU A 373 -13.55 17.26 7.66
N LEU A 374 -13.69 16.07 7.08
CA LEU A 374 -14.97 15.35 6.99
C LEU A 374 -15.47 14.93 8.37
N LEU A 375 -14.60 14.37 9.23
CA LEU A 375 -14.92 14.04 10.62
C LEU A 375 -15.38 15.28 11.42
N GLU A 376 -14.70 16.40 11.22
CA GLU A 376 -15.04 17.65 11.89
C GLU A 376 -16.39 18.21 11.38
N ALA A 377 -16.55 18.36 10.07
CA ALA A 377 -17.68 19.06 9.47
C ALA A 377 -18.97 18.22 9.44
N SER A 378 -18.86 16.95 9.04
CA SER A 378 -20.01 16.09 8.74
C SER A 378 -20.41 15.20 9.90
N TYR A 379 -19.45 14.86 10.79
CA TYR A 379 -19.70 14.05 12.00
C TYR A 379 -19.61 14.86 13.31
N ASN A 380 -19.27 16.16 13.24
CA ASN A 380 -19.20 17.08 14.37
C ASN A 380 -18.21 16.65 15.47
N ILE A 381 -17.07 16.07 15.07
CA ILE A 381 -16.04 15.58 15.99
C ILE A 381 -14.97 16.67 16.20
N PRO A 382 -14.62 17.05 17.45
CA PRO A 382 -13.64 18.11 17.69
C PRO A 382 -12.23 17.77 17.18
N ARG A 383 -11.55 18.73 16.53
CA ARG A 383 -10.18 18.55 15.97
C ARG A 383 -9.15 18.00 16.96
N ASN A 384 -9.17 18.48 18.21
CA ASN A 384 -8.21 18.04 19.23
C ASN A 384 -8.35 16.56 19.55
N TYR A 385 -9.60 16.08 19.51
CA TYR A 385 -9.91 14.68 19.76
C TYR A 385 -9.51 13.81 18.56
N ILE A 386 -9.82 14.25 17.32
CA ILE A 386 -9.36 13.61 16.08
C ILE A 386 -7.84 13.46 16.08
N LYS A 387 -7.09 14.53 16.38
CA LYS A 387 -5.62 14.52 16.38
C LYS A 387 -5.02 13.50 17.37
N LYS A 388 -5.62 13.36 18.55
CA LYS A 388 -5.18 12.39 19.57
C LYS A 388 -5.44 10.96 19.08
N ALA A 389 -6.65 10.72 18.59
CA ALA A 389 -7.08 9.42 18.11
C ALA A 389 -6.27 8.96 16.89
N ASP A 390 -6.06 9.84 15.90
CA ASP A 390 -5.26 9.58 14.70
C ASP A 390 -3.85 9.06 15.05
N ARG A 391 -3.19 9.70 16.02
CA ARG A 391 -1.87 9.29 16.50
C ARG A 391 -1.91 7.90 17.11
N ASN A 392 -2.91 7.63 17.95
CA ASN A 392 -3.05 6.35 18.64
C ASN A 392 -3.33 5.21 17.64
N ILE A 393 -4.22 5.45 16.67
CA ILE A 393 -4.52 4.49 15.60
C ILE A 393 -3.25 4.20 14.79
N TYR A 394 -2.53 5.22 14.33
CA TYR A 394 -1.30 5.02 13.56
C TYR A 394 -0.25 4.20 14.31
N LEU A 395 -0.03 4.51 15.61
CA LEU A 395 0.89 3.76 16.46
C LEU A 395 0.40 2.32 16.70
N ALA A 396 -0.90 2.11 16.83
CA ALA A 396 -1.48 0.78 16.99
C ALA A 396 -1.23 -0.09 15.75
N PHE A 397 -1.43 0.44 14.54
CA PHE A 397 -1.05 -0.25 13.29
C PHE A 397 0.46 -0.49 13.16
N SER A 398 1.27 0.48 13.59
CA SER A 398 2.74 0.34 13.62
C SER A 398 3.21 -0.81 14.53
N ASN A 399 2.54 -0.98 15.67
CA ASN A 399 2.80 -2.03 16.64
C ASN A 399 2.00 -3.32 16.39
N ASN A 400 1.22 -3.40 15.31
CA ASN A 400 0.32 -4.51 14.99
C ASN A 400 -0.67 -4.86 16.13
N ASN A 401 -1.12 -3.84 16.87
CA ASN A 401 -2.10 -3.97 17.95
C ASN A 401 -3.49 -3.52 17.46
N ILE A 402 -4.22 -4.44 16.82
CA ILE A 402 -5.49 -4.13 16.17
C ILE A 402 -6.61 -3.86 17.18
N ASP A 403 -6.60 -4.53 18.33
CA ASP A 403 -7.56 -4.26 19.39
C ASP A 403 -7.44 -2.81 19.88
N ALA A 404 -6.22 -2.32 20.13
CA ALA A 404 -6.00 -0.92 20.51
C ALA A 404 -6.43 0.08 19.42
N ALA A 405 -6.23 -0.25 18.14
CA ALA A 405 -6.70 0.59 17.04
C ALA A 405 -8.24 0.69 17.03
N PHE A 406 -8.93 -0.44 17.19
CA PHE A 406 -10.38 -0.51 17.19
C PHE A 406 -11.03 0.06 18.46
N ASP A 407 -10.34 0.03 19.59
CA ASP A 407 -10.80 0.72 20.80
C ASP A 407 -10.77 2.24 20.63
N GLU A 408 -9.77 2.79 19.94
CA GLU A 408 -9.77 4.21 19.58
C GLU A 408 -10.86 4.54 18.54
N ILE A 409 -11.10 3.66 17.55
CA ILE A 409 -12.22 3.82 16.61
C ILE A 409 -13.56 3.84 17.34
N LYS A 410 -13.80 2.92 18.30
CA LYS A 410 -15.00 2.92 19.15
C LYS A 410 -15.16 4.23 19.92
N SER A 411 -14.06 4.76 20.46
CA SER A 411 -14.00 6.05 21.15
C SER A 411 -14.50 7.16 20.22
N ILE A 412 -13.98 7.22 18.99
CA ILE A 412 -14.41 8.20 17.99
C ILE A 412 -15.88 8.05 17.62
N ILE A 413 -16.37 6.84 17.34
CA ILE A 413 -17.79 6.62 17.01
C ILE A 413 -18.68 7.07 18.16
N SER A 414 -18.27 6.86 19.42
CA SER A 414 -19.02 7.29 20.61
C SER A 414 -19.13 8.81 20.75
N SER A 415 -18.17 9.56 20.18
CA SER A 415 -18.17 11.02 20.21
C SER A 415 -19.14 11.65 19.19
N VAL A 416 -19.66 10.86 18.24
CA VAL A 416 -20.61 11.33 17.23
C VAL A 416 -21.99 11.57 17.87
N PRO A 417 -22.58 12.77 17.75
CA PRO A 417 -23.90 13.08 18.29
C PRO A 417 -25.00 12.12 17.82
N TYR A 418 -25.92 11.75 18.73
CA TYR A 418 -27.01 10.80 18.48
C TYR A 418 -27.82 11.11 17.21
N ASN A 419 -28.09 12.38 16.92
CA ASN A 419 -28.89 12.81 15.77
C ASN A 419 -28.15 12.71 14.42
N LEU A 420 -26.83 12.46 14.43
CA LEU A 420 -26.03 12.27 13.22
C LEU A 420 -25.79 10.81 12.86
N HIS A 421 -26.13 9.88 13.76
CA HIS A 421 -26.07 8.44 13.47
C HIS A 421 -27.17 8.01 12.50
N LYS A 422 -26.82 7.20 11.52
CA LYS A 422 -27.77 6.51 10.62
C LYS A 422 -27.76 5.02 10.90
N LYS A 423 -28.92 4.37 10.79
CA LYS A 423 -29.09 2.93 11.01
C LYS A 423 -28.84 2.14 9.71
N GLU A 424 -27.69 2.34 9.09
CA GLU A 424 -27.34 1.74 7.79
C GLU A 424 -25.88 1.25 7.81
N GLU A 425 -25.60 0.08 7.24
CA GLU A 425 -24.24 -0.49 7.15
C GLU A 425 -23.28 0.46 6.41
N SER A 426 -23.74 1.08 5.31
CA SER A 426 -22.94 2.03 4.52
C SER A 426 -22.52 3.29 5.28
N TYR A 427 -23.29 3.70 6.29
CA TYR A 427 -22.91 4.83 7.14
C TYR A 427 -21.68 4.50 8.00
N TYR A 428 -21.68 3.34 8.66
CA TYR A 428 -20.55 2.90 9.49
C TYR A 428 -19.33 2.55 8.67
N HIS A 429 -19.52 1.98 7.48
CA HIS A 429 -18.45 1.79 6.51
C HIS A 429 -17.76 3.11 6.16
N SER A 430 -18.54 4.14 5.79
CA SER A 430 -18.01 5.48 5.48
C SER A 430 -17.31 6.12 6.68
N LEU A 431 -17.89 6.01 7.88
CA LEU A 431 -17.30 6.58 9.11
C LEU A 431 -15.98 5.90 9.48
N ILE A 432 -15.94 4.57 9.51
CA ILE A 432 -14.73 3.79 9.83
C ILE A 432 -13.63 4.05 8.79
N TYR A 433 -13.98 4.08 7.50
CA TYR A 433 -13.04 4.46 6.44
C TYR A 433 -12.45 5.85 6.71
N THR A 434 -13.30 6.83 7.01
CA THR A 434 -12.87 8.23 7.24
C THR A 434 -11.94 8.34 8.45
N ILE A 435 -12.22 7.61 9.54
CA ILE A 435 -11.35 7.54 10.74
C ILE A 435 -9.97 6.95 10.41
N LEU A 436 -9.95 5.85 9.65
CA LEU A 436 -8.69 5.21 9.28
C LEU A 436 -7.87 6.10 8.34
N ALA A 437 -8.53 6.77 7.38
CA ALA A 437 -7.89 7.70 6.45
C ALA A 437 -7.38 8.98 7.16
N SER A 438 -8.11 9.52 8.14
CA SER A 438 -7.66 10.65 8.98
C SER A 438 -6.42 10.31 9.81
N SER A 439 -6.20 9.02 10.09
CA SER A 439 -5.02 8.55 10.83
C SER A 439 -3.73 8.53 9.98
N GLY A 440 -3.81 8.80 8.67
CA GLY A 440 -2.66 8.84 7.77
C GLY A 440 -2.29 7.48 7.16
N LEU A 441 -3.17 6.49 7.31
CA LEU A 441 -3.01 5.17 6.75
C LEU A 441 -3.34 5.17 5.25
N ASN A 442 -2.71 4.28 4.48
CA ASN A 442 -3.06 4.07 3.08
C ASN A 442 -4.30 3.17 2.97
N VAL A 443 -5.46 3.80 3.12
CA VAL A 443 -6.77 3.14 3.10
C VAL A 443 -7.38 3.17 1.70
N LYS A 444 -7.92 2.05 1.26
CA LYS A 444 -8.72 1.87 0.04
C LYS A 444 -10.11 1.38 0.42
N ALA A 445 -11.14 1.92 -0.21
CA ALA A 445 -12.53 1.49 -0.01
C ALA A 445 -13.01 0.66 -1.19
N GLU A 446 -13.95 -0.25 -0.92
CA GLU A 446 -14.63 -1.07 -1.94
C GLU A 446 -13.67 -1.71 -2.95
N GLU A 447 -12.53 -2.19 -2.45
CA GLU A 447 -11.43 -2.68 -3.28
C GLU A 447 -11.90 -3.91 -4.08
N ALA A 448 -11.91 -3.77 -5.40
CA ALA A 448 -12.35 -4.83 -6.30
C ALA A 448 -11.30 -5.96 -6.42
N SER A 449 -11.83 -7.19 -6.45
CA SER A 449 -11.13 -8.44 -6.72
C SER A 449 -11.94 -9.27 -7.73
N SER A 450 -11.36 -10.38 -8.22
CA SER A 450 -12.03 -11.28 -9.16
C SER A 450 -13.32 -11.94 -8.63
N THR A 451 -13.53 -11.89 -7.32
CA THR A 451 -14.55 -12.66 -6.58
C THR A 451 -15.54 -11.78 -5.82
N GLY A 452 -15.31 -10.47 -5.77
CA GLY A 452 -16.14 -9.48 -5.09
C GLY A 452 -15.39 -8.19 -4.74
N LYS A 453 -15.98 -7.37 -3.88
CA LYS A 453 -15.39 -6.14 -3.35
C LYS A 453 -15.31 -6.22 -1.82
N SER A 454 -14.14 -5.96 -1.25
CA SER A 454 -13.97 -5.85 0.21
C SER A 454 -14.26 -4.42 0.68
N ASP A 455 -14.85 -4.25 1.86
CA ASP A 455 -15.23 -2.93 2.35
C ASP A 455 -14.04 -1.98 2.50
N ILE A 456 -13.01 -2.37 3.25
CA ILE A 456 -11.83 -1.54 3.51
C ILE A 456 -10.55 -2.38 3.43
N VAL A 457 -9.54 -1.86 2.72
CA VAL A 457 -8.19 -2.40 2.71
C VAL A 457 -7.19 -1.35 3.18
N ILE A 458 -6.29 -1.73 4.07
CA ILE A 458 -5.18 -0.88 4.52
C ILE A 458 -3.86 -1.53 4.13
N GLU A 459 -3.03 -0.82 3.38
CA GLU A 459 -1.66 -1.25 3.11
C GLU A 459 -0.69 -0.49 4.00
N PHE A 460 -0.01 -1.19 4.90
CA PHE A 460 0.89 -0.57 5.87
C PHE A 460 2.15 -1.41 6.04
N ASN A 461 3.30 -0.85 5.67
CA ASN A 461 4.58 -1.54 5.61
C ASN A 461 4.48 -2.86 4.79
N ASP A 462 4.90 -3.99 5.38
CA ASP A 462 4.85 -5.34 4.80
C ASP A 462 3.48 -6.03 5.00
N ARG A 463 2.49 -5.33 5.55
CA ARG A 463 1.18 -5.89 5.92
C ARG A 463 0.03 -5.30 5.11
N VAL A 464 -1.00 -6.11 4.93
CA VAL A 464 -2.29 -5.70 4.37
C VAL A 464 -3.38 -6.08 5.36
N TYR A 465 -4.25 -5.14 5.71
CA TYR A 465 -5.41 -5.40 6.55
C TYR A 465 -6.65 -5.36 5.68
N ILE A 466 -7.46 -6.43 5.70
CA ILE A 466 -8.72 -6.53 4.96
C ILE A 466 -9.84 -6.54 5.99
N ILE A 467 -10.68 -5.52 5.95
CA ILE A 467 -11.76 -5.29 6.90
C ILE A 467 -13.09 -5.48 6.17
N GLU A 468 -14.00 -6.22 6.79
CA GLU A 468 -15.39 -6.38 6.38
C GLU A 468 -16.29 -6.02 7.56
N ILE A 469 -17.32 -5.23 7.30
CA ILE A 469 -18.23 -4.67 8.29
C ILE A 469 -19.62 -5.27 8.08
N LYS A 470 -20.30 -5.62 9.17
CA LYS A 470 -21.70 -6.04 9.17
C LYS A 470 -22.47 -5.31 10.29
N THR A 471 -23.75 -5.03 10.08
CA THR A 471 -24.64 -4.48 11.12
C THR A 471 -25.60 -5.54 11.66
N ASP A 472 -25.74 -5.62 12.99
CA ASP A 472 -26.63 -6.54 13.72
C ASP A 472 -26.50 -8.01 13.26
N LYS A 473 -25.27 -8.44 12.94
CA LYS A 473 -24.89 -9.83 12.65
C LYS A 473 -23.79 -10.24 13.62
N SER A 474 -22.80 -11.03 13.17
CA SER A 474 -21.61 -11.36 13.95
C SER A 474 -20.35 -10.95 13.19
N ALA A 475 -19.31 -10.58 13.93
CA ALA A 475 -18.01 -10.26 13.33
C ALA A 475 -17.40 -11.51 12.64
N LYS A 476 -17.77 -12.71 13.10
CA LYS A 476 -17.39 -13.98 12.44
C LYS A 476 -18.02 -14.14 11.06
N SER A 477 -19.26 -13.68 10.86
CA SER A 477 -19.90 -13.68 9.53
C SER A 477 -19.14 -12.78 8.55
N ALA A 478 -18.72 -11.59 8.98
CA ALA A 478 -17.90 -10.68 8.18
C ALA A 478 -16.55 -11.33 7.81
N LEU A 479 -15.89 -11.95 8.79
CA LEU A 479 -14.63 -12.67 8.56
C LEU A 479 -14.77 -13.84 7.58
N ASN A 480 -15.89 -14.56 7.63
CA ASN A 480 -16.17 -15.68 6.71
C ASN A 480 -16.37 -15.19 5.28
N GLN A 481 -17.08 -14.07 5.08
CA GLN A 481 -17.21 -13.46 3.75
C GLN A 481 -15.85 -13.14 3.13
N ILE A 482 -14.90 -12.57 3.90
CA ILE A 482 -13.56 -12.29 3.40
C ILE A 482 -12.86 -13.56 2.89
N LYS A 483 -13.01 -14.68 3.62
CA LYS A 483 -12.41 -15.97 3.25
C LYS A 483 -13.10 -16.62 2.06
N GLU A 484 -14.42 -16.70 2.05
CA GLU A 484 -15.21 -17.31 0.97
C GLU A 484 -14.94 -16.59 -0.36
N ARG A 485 -14.82 -15.26 -0.28
CA ARG A 485 -14.49 -14.43 -1.43
C ARG A 485 -13.00 -14.37 -1.71
N ASN A 486 -12.13 -14.98 -0.91
CA ASN A 486 -10.67 -15.03 -1.14
C ASN A 486 -10.02 -13.65 -1.43
N TYR A 487 -10.46 -12.59 -0.76
CA TYR A 487 -9.96 -11.23 -1.02
C TYR A 487 -8.45 -11.08 -0.78
N SER A 488 -7.86 -11.93 0.05
CA SER A 488 -6.42 -11.95 0.32
C SER A 488 -5.54 -12.34 -0.88
N ASN A 489 -6.08 -13.01 -1.89
CA ASN A 489 -5.29 -13.56 -3.00
C ASN A 489 -4.55 -12.48 -3.82
N LYS A 490 -5.12 -11.27 -3.90
CA LYS A 490 -4.49 -10.12 -4.57
C LYS A 490 -3.17 -9.68 -3.89
N TYR A 491 -2.94 -10.11 -2.65
CA TYR A 491 -1.86 -9.65 -1.79
C TYR A 491 -0.93 -10.78 -1.34
N ASN A 492 -0.81 -11.86 -2.12
CA ASN A 492 -0.03 -13.06 -1.77
C ASN A 492 1.44 -12.83 -1.38
N GLN A 493 2.01 -11.68 -1.72
CA GLN A 493 3.39 -11.31 -1.38
C GLN A 493 3.51 -10.52 -0.05
N LYS A 494 2.39 -10.17 0.60
CA LYS A 494 2.33 -9.38 1.85
C LYS A 494 1.71 -10.19 2.99
N LYS A 495 2.01 -9.81 4.23
CA LYS A 495 1.39 -10.41 5.42
C LYS A 495 -0.03 -9.88 5.58
N CYS A 496 -1.02 -10.68 5.23
CA CYS A 496 -2.41 -10.26 5.29
C CYS A 496 -3.06 -10.56 6.65
N ILE A 497 -3.88 -9.63 7.15
CA ILE A 497 -4.64 -9.72 8.40
C ILE A 497 -6.10 -9.42 8.07
N LEU A 498 -6.96 -10.38 8.34
CA LEU A 498 -8.41 -10.32 8.11
C LEU A 498 -9.08 -9.79 9.38
N ILE A 499 -10.01 -8.86 9.21
CA ILE A 499 -10.70 -8.21 10.31
C ILE A 499 -12.21 -8.23 10.00
N GLY A 500 -12.96 -8.98 10.79
CA GLY A 500 -14.42 -8.93 10.77
C GLY A 500 -14.93 -8.01 11.86
N VAL A 501 -15.84 -7.09 11.53
CA VAL A 501 -16.39 -6.09 12.44
C VAL A 501 -17.91 -6.21 12.47
N ASN A 502 -18.49 -6.28 13.66
CA ASN A 502 -19.94 -6.11 13.83
C ASN A 502 -20.24 -4.76 14.47
N ILE A 503 -21.26 -4.10 13.95
CA ILE A 503 -21.83 -2.89 14.51
C ILE A 503 -23.21 -3.22 15.06
N SER A 504 -23.45 -2.90 16.34
CA SER A 504 -24.80 -2.90 16.90
C SER A 504 -25.49 -1.59 16.53
N LEU A 505 -26.62 -1.65 15.82
CA LEU A 505 -27.41 -0.46 15.48
C LEU A 505 -28.15 0.12 16.69
N GLU A 506 -28.37 -0.70 17.72
CA GLU A 506 -28.89 -0.27 19.02
C GLU A 506 -27.85 0.54 19.79
N LYS A 507 -26.65 0.00 19.98
CA LYS A 507 -25.54 0.67 20.69
C LYS A 507 -24.85 1.75 19.84
N ARG A 508 -25.06 1.71 18.52
CA ARG A 508 -24.46 2.60 17.51
C ARG A 508 -22.94 2.59 17.53
N ASN A 509 -22.38 1.41 17.76
CA ASN A 509 -20.95 1.23 17.89
C ASN A 509 -20.54 -0.21 17.59
N ILE A 510 -19.24 -0.42 17.44
CA ILE A 510 -18.62 -1.74 17.30
C ILE A 510 -18.79 -2.49 18.62
N ASP A 511 -19.45 -3.64 18.57
CA ASP A 511 -19.65 -4.51 19.72
C ASP A 511 -18.89 -5.84 19.61
N GLU A 512 -18.62 -6.34 18.39
CA GLU A 512 -17.74 -7.48 18.14
C GLU A 512 -16.63 -7.16 17.14
N LEU A 513 -15.44 -7.70 17.41
CA LEU A 513 -14.27 -7.63 16.55
C LEU A 513 -13.61 -9.01 16.50
N PHE A 514 -13.31 -9.51 15.29
CA PHE A 514 -12.50 -10.70 15.09
C PHE A 514 -11.33 -10.40 14.17
N THR A 515 -10.12 -10.74 14.60
CA THR A 515 -8.89 -10.58 13.81
C THR A 515 -8.28 -11.95 13.51
N ARG A 516 -7.69 -12.11 12.31
CA ARG A 516 -7.08 -13.38 11.90
C ARG A 516 -5.99 -13.18 10.84
N ASN A 517 -4.82 -13.76 11.02
CA ASN A 517 -3.77 -13.74 9.99
C ASN A 517 -4.16 -14.64 8.80
N CYS A 518 -3.95 -14.16 7.58
CA CYS A 518 -4.00 -15.00 6.38
C CYS A 518 -2.99 -16.13 6.50
N GLY A 519 -3.41 -17.36 6.19
CA GLY A 519 -2.60 -18.57 6.39
C GLY A 519 -2.89 -19.33 7.69
N THR A 520 -3.76 -18.83 8.57
CA THR A 520 -4.36 -19.70 9.59
C THR A 520 -5.58 -20.40 8.99
N LEU A 521 -5.47 -21.70 8.69
CA LEU A 521 -6.62 -22.61 8.58
C LEU A 521 -7.38 -22.64 9.92
N GLU A 522 -8.67 -23.00 9.91
CA GLU A 522 -9.58 -22.88 11.06
C GLU A 522 -9.06 -23.51 12.35
N ARG A 523 -8.61 -22.64 13.27
CA ARG A 523 -8.42 -22.96 14.68
C ARG A 523 -9.78 -23.01 15.39
N SER A 524 -10.54 -24.07 15.19
CA SER A 524 -11.67 -24.41 16.09
C SER A 524 -11.32 -25.52 17.10
N CYS A 525 -10.09 -26.06 17.12
CA CYS A 525 -9.78 -27.19 18.04
C CYS A 525 -8.44 -27.15 18.80
N ILE A 526 -7.62 -26.10 18.77
CA ILE A 526 -6.30 -26.16 19.43
C ILE A 526 -5.94 -24.86 20.17
N GLN A 527 -6.59 -24.63 21.32
CA GLN A 527 -6.03 -23.84 22.41
C GLN A 527 -5.77 -24.81 23.56
N GLY A 528 -4.50 -25.04 23.93
CA GLY A 528 -4.17 -25.89 25.09
C GLY A 528 -2.74 -26.42 25.17
N TYR A 529 -1.96 -26.43 24.08
CA TYR A 529 -0.65 -27.08 24.10
C TYR A 529 0.49 -26.07 23.93
N GLY A 530 0.97 -25.55 25.06
CA GLY A 530 2.33 -25.02 25.13
C GLY A 530 3.35 -26.14 24.85
N TRP A 531 4.51 -25.78 24.29
CA TRP A 531 5.65 -26.67 24.13
C TRP A 531 6.13 -27.13 25.52
N ASN A 532 5.55 -28.23 26.01
CA ASN A 532 5.75 -28.72 27.37
C ASN A 532 7.10 -29.45 27.46
N GLU A 533 8.03 -28.95 28.28
CA GLU A 533 9.35 -29.58 28.47
C GLU A 533 9.25 -31.05 28.93
N LYS A 534 8.14 -31.45 29.56
CA LYS A 534 7.86 -32.85 29.95
C LYS A 534 7.75 -33.81 28.77
N VAL A 535 7.42 -33.35 27.56
CA VAL A 535 7.27 -34.20 26.36
C VAL A 535 8.62 -34.42 25.66
N LYS A 536 9.58 -33.51 25.84
CA LYS A 536 10.87 -33.50 25.14
C LYS A 536 11.71 -34.77 25.34
N ASN A 537 11.53 -35.45 26.48
CA ASN A 537 12.31 -36.64 26.87
C ASN A 537 11.52 -37.96 26.77
N LYS A 538 10.26 -37.96 26.31
CA LYS A 538 9.49 -39.21 26.14
C LYS A 538 9.75 -39.81 24.75
N SER A 539 9.91 -41.13 24.70
CA SER A 539 10.03 -41.88 23.45
C SER A 539 8.65 -42.16 22.85
N PHE A 540 8.52 -41.97 21.54
CA PHE A 540 7.33 -42.32 20.75
C PHE A 540 6.87 -43.76 21.01
N GLN A 541 7.83 -44.69 21.00
CA GLN A 541 7.58 -46.12 21.19
C GLN A 541 7.11 -46.42 22.62
N ARG A 542 7.76 -45.80 23.61
CA ARG A 542 7.41 -45.97 25.03
C ARG A 542 6.02 -45.41 25.34
N PHE A 543 5.67 -44.26 24.77
CA PHE A 543 4.34 -43.67 24.94
C PHE A 543 3.25 -44.63 24.44
N LEU A 544 3.42 -45.24 23.27
CA LEU A 544 2.45 -46.17 22.70
C LEU A 544 2.35 -47.49 23.48
N ILE A 545 3.47 -48.00 24.01
CA ILE A 545 3.47 -49.21 24.85
C ILE A 545 2.76 -48.94 26.20
N GLU A 546 3.06 -47.82 26.86
CA GLU A 546 2.47 -47.44 28.16
C GLU A 546 0.97 -47.09 28.03
N ASN A 547 0.56 -46.57 26.88
CA ASN A 547 -0.82 -46.15 26.61
C ASN A 547 -1.56 -47.08 25.64
N LYS A 548 -1.15 -48.34 25.53
CA LYS A 548 -1.76 -49.31 24.59
C LYS A 548 -3.28 -49.46 24.74
N ASN A 549 -3.81 -49.21 25.94
CA ASN A 549 -5.23 -49.26 26.22
C ASN A 549 -6.04 -48.17 25.49
N ILE A 550 -5.39 -47.04 25.14
CA ILE A 550 -6.01 -45.92 24.41
C ILE A 550 -6.25 -46.27 22.93
N LEU A 551 -5.54 -47.28 22.41
CA LEU A 551 -5.65 -47.69 21.01
C LEU A 551 -6.98 -48.38 20.69
N GLY A 552 -7.66 -48.95 21.69
CA GLY A 552 -8.96 -49.61 21.52
C GLY A 552 -8.96 -50.59 20.32
N LYS A 553 -9.89 -50.38 19.38
CA LYS A 553 -10.02 -51.18 18.15
C LYS A 553 -8.91 -50.95 17.11
N TYR A 554 -8.09 -49.91 17.27
CA TYR A 554 -7.10 -49.49 16.27
C TYR A 554 -5.71 -50.09 16.47
N GLY A 555 -5.47 -50.74 17.61
CA GLY A 555 -4.22 -51.43 17.94
C GLY A 555 -4.45 -52.91 18.19
N LYS A 556 -3.55 -53.76 17.69
CA LYS A 556 -3.58 -55.21 17.94
C LYS A 556 -2.17 -55.73 18.23
N ILE A 557 -2.07 -56.76 19.07
CA ILE A 557 -0.82 -57.47 19.31
C ILE A 557 -0.81 -58.75 18.49
N ILE A 558 0.18 -58.91 17.65
CA ILE A 558 0.41 -60.13 16.86
C ILE A 558 1.61 -60.90 17.40
N LYS A 559 1.56 -62.22 17.25
CA LYS A 559 2.68 -63.13 17.55
C LYS A 559 3.19 -63.69 16.23
N VAL A 560 4.49 -63.62 16.04
CA VAL A 560 5.17 -64.04 14.81
C VAL A 560 6.23 -65.05 15.20
N LYS A 561 6.27 -66.23 14.58
CA LYS A 561 7.27 -67.25 14.89
C LYS A 561 8.57 -66.95 14.17
N LYS A 562 9.67 -67.49 14.68
CA LYS A 562 10.96 -67.44 13.97
C LYS A 562 10.81 -67.87 12.51
N ASN A 563 11.42 -67.08 11.61
CA ASN A 563 11.40 -67.17 10.15
C ASN A 563 10.09 -66.79 9.44
N ASP A 564 9.02 -66.41 10.16
CA ASP A 564 7.81 -65.91 9.53
C ASP A 564 8.08 -64.54 8.88
N ILE A 565 7.56 -64.34 7.67
CA ILE A 565 7.52 -63.04 7.00
C ILE A 565 6.36 -62.27 7.59
N LEU A 566 6.65 -61.18 8.29
CA LEU A 566 5.62 -60.28 8.80
C LEU A 566 5.05 -59.39 7.68
N HIS A 567 5.93 -58.77 6.90
CA HIS A 567 5.54 -57.88 5.80
C HIS A 567 6.44 -58.06 4.59
N SER A 568 5.85 -58.00 3.40
CA SER A 568 6.52 -58.08 2.10
C SER A 568 6.48 -56.77 1.32
N THR A 569 7.29 -56.65 0.26
CA THR A 569 7.39 -55.42 -0.55
C THR A 569 6.16 -55.14 -1.43
N ILE A 570 5.25 -56.11 -1.55
CA ILE A 570 3.99 -55.98 -2.31
C ILE A 570 2.82 -55.54 -1.44
N GLU A 571 2.96 -55.60 -0.11
CA GLU A 571 1.93 -55.17 0.83
C GLU A 571 1.95 -53.66 1.01
N GLU A 572 0.76 -53.04 0.94
CA GLU A 572 0.57 -51.64 1.30
C GLU A 572 0.82 -51.43 2.79
N LEU A 573 1.57 -50.39 3.12
CA LEU A 573 1.88 -50.04 4.50
C LEU A 573 0.67 -49.33 5.12
N LYS A 574 -0.12 -50.09 5.89
CA LYS A 574 -1.36 -49.64 6.55
C LYS A 574 -1.25 -49.46 8.05
N GLN A 575 -0.12 -49.81 8.63
CA GLN A 575 0.09 -49.79 10.07
C GLN A 575 1.51 -49.41 10.48
N VAL A 576 1.63 -48.83 11.67
CA VAL A 576 2.90 -48.60 12.36
C VAL A 576 3.10 -49.73 13.36
N SER A 577 4.29 -50.33 13.35
CA SER A 577 4.59 -51.53 14.13
C SER A 577 5.69 -51.26 15.16
N ILE A 578 5.49 -51.75 16.38
CA ILE A 578 6.43 -51.63 17.50
C ILE A 578 6.75 -53.01 18.06
N ILE A 579 8.04 -53.31 18.21
CA ILE A 579 8.49 -54.60 18.75
C ILE A 579 8.40 -54.56 20.27
N ILE A 580 7.50 -55.36 20.84
CA ILE A 580 7.35 -55.50 22.30
C ILE A 580 8.39 -56.48 22.84
N GLU A 581 8.54 -57.61 22.17
CA GLU A 581 9.46 -58.71 22.49
C GLU A 581 9.96 -59.36 21.19
N GLY A 582 11.19 -59.87 21.21
CA GLY A 582 11.83 -60.53 20.07
C GLY A 582 12.69 -59.59 19.21
N LYS A 583 13.05 -60.10 18.02
CA LYS A 583 13.97 -59.47 17.08
C LYS A 583 13.56 -59.77 15.65
N LEU A 584 13.55 -58.74 14.82
CA LEU A 584 13.24 -58.82 13.40
C LEU A 584 14.47 -58.42 12.57
N LYS A 585 14.51 -58.87 11.32
CA LYS A 585 15.45 -58.40 10.30
C LYS A 585 14.69 -57.73 9.16
N VAL A 586 15.24 -56.61 8.69
CA VAL A 586 14.80 -55.87 7.50
C VAL A 586 15.66 -56.33 6.34
N VAL A 587 15.05 -56.89 5.30
CA VAL A 587 15.73 -57.61 4.22
C VAL A 587 15.32 -57.07 2.86
N LYS A 588 16.29 -56.97 1.95
CA LYS A 588 16.04 -56.88 0.51
C LYS A 588 16.60 -58.11 -0.18
N TYR A 589 15.92 -58.59 -1.21
CA TYR A 589 16.47 -59.59 -2.11
C TYR A 589 17.08 -58.86 -3.31
N THR A 590 18.27 -59.31 -3.72
CA THR A 590 18.89 -58.85 -4.97
C THR A 590 18.13 -59.41 -6.18
N SER A 591 18.41 -58.91 -7.38
CA SER A 591 17.84 -59.44 -8.64
C SER A 591 18.17 -60.92 -8.87
N GLU A 592 19.21 -61.43 -8.21
CA GLU A 592 19.67 -62.82 -8.28
C GLU A 592 19.10 -63.69 -7.14
N GLY A 593 18.23 -63.12 -6.28
CA GLY A 593 17.57 -63.84 -5.19
C GLY A 593 18.36 -63.93 -3.88
N TYR A 594 19.56 -63.33 -3.80
CA TYR A 594 20.33 -63.31 -2.55
C TYR A 594 19.70 -62.42 -1.49
N GLU A 595 19.62 -62.94 -0.26
CA GLU A 595 19.15 -62.22 0.92
C GLU A 595 20.19 -61.19 1.39
N GLN A 596 19.82 -59.91 1.43
CA GLN A 596 20.63 -58.84 2.01
C GLN A 596 19.93 -58.23 3.23
N VAL A 597 20.51 -58.42 4.42
CA VAL A 597 20.02 -57.82 5.66
C VAL A 597 20.46 -56.36 5.76
N LEU A 598 19.49 -55.44 5.78
CA LEU A 598 19.71 -54.00 5.89
C LEU A 598 19.87 -53.55 7.35
N LYS A 599 19.03 -54.08 8.24
CA LYS A 599 19.04 -53.72 9.67
C LYS A 599 18.35 -54.80 10.49
N TYR A 600 18.81 -55.00 11.73
CA TYR A 600 18.06 -55.72 12.76
C TYR A 600 17.27 -54.75 13.63
N LEU A 601 16.00 -55.07 13.89
CA LEU A 601 15.11 -54.33 14.78
C LEU A 601 14.89 -55.15 16.05
N GLY A 602 14.91 -54.50 17.21
CA GLY A 602 14.75 -55.16 18.52
C GLY A 602 13.70 -54.49 19.37
N LYS A 603 13.55 -54.96 20.62
CA LYS A 603 12.60 -54.42 21.61
C LYS A 603 12.60 -52.88 21.66
N ASN A 604 11.40 -52.31 21.67
CA ASN A 604 11.09 -50.88 21.65
C ASN A 604 11.51 -50.13 20.36
N GLU A 605 11.97 -50.81 19.32
CA GLU A 605 12.12 -50.18 18.00
C GLU A 605 10.79 -50.22 17.23
N SER A 606 10.58 -49.20 16.39
CA SER A 606 9.41 -49.04 15.54
C SER A 606 9.79 -48.98 14.07
N PHE A 607 8.85 -49.38 13.21
CA PHE A 607 8.96 -49.25 11.77
C PHE A 607 7.60 -48.91 11.14
N GLY A 608 7.66 -48.32 9.95
CA GLY A 608 6.50 -47.89 9.16
C GLY A 608 5.99 -46.48 9.46
N GLU A 609 6.38 -45.86 10.58
CA GLU A 609 5.98 -44.50 10.96
C GLU A 609 6.44 -43.43 9.97
N GLY A 610 7.58 -43.62 9.30
CA GLY A 610 8.07 -42.66 8.30
C GLY A 610 7.24 -42.63 7.00
N LEU A 611 6.47 -43.68 6.73
CA LEU A 611 5.83 -43.90 5.43
C LEU A 611 4.31 -44.14 5.53
N ILE A 612 3.74 -44.22 6.74
CA ILE A 612 2.32 -44.54 6.97
C ILE A 612 1.31 -43.66 6.23
N PHE A 613 1.66 -42.41 5.92
CA PHE A 613 0.81 -41.46 5.22
C PHE A 613 1.15 -41.28 3.74
N SER A 614 2.14 -42.02 3.22
CA SER A 614 2.60 -41.89 1.83
C SER A 614 1.77 -42.69 0.83
N GLY A 615 0.95 -43.64 1.30
CA GLY A 615 0.28 -44.62 0.44
C GLY A 615 1.23 -45.64 -0.21
N ALA A 616 2.49 -45.69 0.22
CA ALA A 616 3.49 -46.61 -0.32
C ALA A 616 3.37 -48.04 0.24
N ASN A 617 3.95 -49.00 -0.48
CA ASN A 617 4.20 -50.35 0.03
C ASN A 617 5.41 -50.38 0.97
N TYR A 618 5.57 -51.48 1.72
CA TYR A 618 6.78 -51.67 2.51
C TYR A 618 8.03 -51.68 1.62
N PRO A 619 9.08 -50.90 1.95
CA PRO A 619 10.26 -50.78 1.09
C PRO A 619 11.19 -52.00 1.17
N SER A 620 10.94 -52.94 2.10
CA SER A 620 11.77 -54.11 2.38
C SER A 620 10.95 -55.18 3.10
N TYR A 621 11.37 -56.43 3.00
CA TYR A 621 10.79 -57.54 3.76
C TYR A 621 11.12 -57.39 5.24
N ILE A 622 10.15 -57.71 6.10
CA ILE A 622 10.31 -57.74 7.55
C ILE A 622 10.11 -59.19 8.01
N ILE A 623 11.16 -59.82 8.53
CA ILE A 623 11.17 -61.25 8.88
C ILE A 623 11.53 -61.41 10.35
N ALA A 624 10.85 -62.30 11.06
CA ALA A 624 11.18 -62.61 12.44
C ALA A 624 12.45 -63.48 12.55
N GLU A 625 13.42 -63.02 13.34
CA GLU A 625 14.66 -63.77 13.60
C GLU A 625 14.50 -64.72 14.80
N GLU A 626 13.55 -64.40 15.67
CA GLU A 626 13.12 -65.17 16.84
C GLU A 626 11.62 -64.95 17.07
N ASP A 627 10.99 -65.81 17.87
CA ASP A 627 9.58 -65.65 18.24
C ASP A 627 9.34 -64.24 18.83
N SER A 628 8.47 -63.47 18.20
CA SER A 628 8.32 -62.03 18.43
C SER A 628 6.87 -61.63 18.72
N LYS A 629 6.70 -60.62 19.57
CA LYS A 629 5.41 -59.95 19.83
C LYS A 629 5.46 -58.51 19.36
N ILE A 630 4.49 -58.14 18.53
CA ILE A 630 4.51 -56.85 17.82
C ILE A 630 3.17 -56.16 18.01
N LEU A 631 3.21 -54.89 18.41
CA LEU A 631 2.05 -54.02 18.47
C LEU A 631 1.91 -53.34 17.11
N GLU A 632 0.79 -53.60 16.42
CA GLU A 632 0.45 -52.95 15.16
C GLU A 632 -0.66 -51.93 15.39
N ILE A 633 -0.48 -50.73 14.87
CA ILE A 633 -1.40 -49.61 15.00
C ILE A 633 -1.78 -49.15 13.60
N SER A 634 -3.06 -49.27 13.26
CA SER A 634 -3.61 -48.84 11.98
C SER A 634 -3.37 -47.34 11.70
N ARG A 635 -3.29 -46.97 10.42
CA ARG A 635 -3.23 -45.57 9.96
C ARG A 635 -4.35 -44.72 10.58
N GLU A 636 -5.56 -45.26 10.62
CA GLU A 636 -6.73 -44.63 11.22
C GLU A 636 -6.54 -44.42 12.73
N GLY A 637 -5.93 -45.39 13.42
CA GLY A 637 -5.57 -45.26 14.83
C GLY A 637 -4.57 -44.14 15.10
N ILE A 638 -3.56 -43.99 14.24
CA ILE A 638 -2.59 -42.90 14.37
C ILE A 638 -3.27 -41.53 14.16
N LEU A 639 -4.13 -41.40 13.14
CA LEU A 639 -4.91 -40.17 12.89
C LEU A 639 -5.85 -39.83 14.05
N GLU A 640 -6.48 -40.84 14.63
CA GLU A 640 -7.35 -40.69 15.81
C GLU A 640 -6.56 -40.24 17.04
N LEU A 641 -5.35 -40.74 17.23
CA LEU A 641 -4.48 -40.27 18.31
C LEU A 641 -4.00 -38.84 18.09
N PHE A 642 -3.72 -38.43 16.84
CA PHE A 642 -3.38 -37.04 16.54
C PHE A 642 -4.52 -36.08 16.84
N SER A 643 -5.76 -36.46 16.52
CA SER A 643 -6.94 -35.61 16.75
C SER A 643 -7.24 -35.45 18.25
N LYS A 644 -6.94 -36.47 19.07
CA LYS A 644 -7.27 -36.51 20.49
C LYS A 644 -6.12 -36.12 21.43
N ASN A 645 -4.88 -36.19 20.99
CA ASN A 645 -3.71 -35.99 21.84
C ASN A 645 -2.58 -35.26 21.12
N VAL A 646 -2.45 -33.95 21.38
CA VAL A 646 -1.42 -33.13 20.74
C VAL A 646 -0.02 -33.46 21.25
N ASP A 647 0.14 -33.93 22.49
CA ASP A 647 1.44 -34.40 22.98
C ASP A 647 1.92 -35.60 22.14
N PHE A 648 1.01 -36.50 21.77
CA PHE A 648 1.32 -37.61 20.86
C PHE A 648 1.68 -37.13 19.45
N LEU A 649 0.95 -36.15 18.90
CA LEU A 649 1.30 -35.54 17.61
C LEU A 649 2.73 -34.97 17.64
N VAL A 650 3.08 -34.23 18.70
CA VAL A 650 4.42 -33.67 18.88
C VAL A 650 5.47 -34.77 19.00
N LEU A 651 5.21 -35.83 19.78
CA LEU A 651 6.10 -36.99 19.89
C LEU A 651 6.34 -37.69 18.55
N TYR A 652 5.28 -37.85 17.76
CA TYR A 652 5.34 -38.45 16.43
C TYR A 652 6.19 -37.60 15.49
N LEU A 653 5.92 -36.29 15.39
CA LEU A 653 6.68 -35.37 14.53
C LEU A 653 8.15 -35.28 14.95
N ASN A 654 8.44 -35.33 16.25
CA ASN A 654 9.81 -35.39 16.77
C ASN A 654 10.52 -36.67 16.33
N GLU A 655 9.84 -37.83 16.33
CA GLU A 655 10.43 -39.09 15.87
C GLU A 655 10.76 -39.05 14.37
N ILE A 656 9.87 -38.51 13.54
CA ILE A 656 10.12 -38.31 12.10
C ILE A 656 11.31 -37.36 11.89
N SER A 657 11.34 -36.25 12.61
CA SER A 657 12.43 -35.26 12.51
C SER A 657 13.79 -35.86 12.88
N LYS A 658 13.85 -36.69 13.93
CA LYS A 658 15.08 -37.42 14.31
C LYS A 658 15.55 -38.36 13.20
N LYS A 659 14.63 -39.08 12.54
CA LYS A 659 14.97 -39.97 11.43
C LYS A 659 15.49 -39.20 10.21
N LEU A 660 14.89 -38.05 9.88
CA LEU A 660 15.34 -37.19 8.80
C LEU A 660 16.74 -36.61 9.07
N LEU A 661 16.99 -36.12 10.28
CA LEU A 661 18.31 -35.64 10.68
C LEU A 661 19.37 -36.75 10.63
N ASN A 662 19.04 -37.97 11.07
CA ASN A 662 19.95 -39.11 10.97
C ASN A 662 20.26 -39.46 9.50
N LEU A 663 19.28 -39.40 8.61
CA LEU A 663 19.50 -39.62 7.18
C LEU A 663 20.44 -38.56 6.60
N SER A 664 20.22 -37.28 6.92
CA SER A 664 21.10 -36.18 6.51
C SER A 664 22.53 -36.40 6.97
N ASN A 665 22.71 -36.79 8.24
CA ASN A 665 24.03 -37.07 8.81
C ASN A 665 24.75 -38.23 8.09
N VAL A 666 24.02 -39.29 7.73
CA VAL A 666 24.58 -40.41 6.95
C VAL A 666 25.01 -39.94 5.56
N VAL A 667 24.20 -39.12 4.88
CA VAL A 667 24.54 -38.54 3.57
C VAL A 667 25.81 -37.68 3.68
N ASP A 668 25.91 -36.81 4.70
CA ASP A 668 27.09 -35.97 4.93
C ASP A 668 28.35 -36.81 5.13
N ILE A 669 28.25 -37.94 5.83
CA ILE A 669 29.37 -38.88 5.99
C ILE A 669 29.73 -39.54 4.66
N LEU A 670 28.74 -39.99 3.87
CA LEU A 670 29.00 -40.71 2.62
C LEU A 670 29.63 -39.84 1.52
N ILE A 671 29.44 -38.51 1.56
CA ILE A 671 30.06 -37.56 0.62
C ILE A 671 31.59 -37.48 0.80
N ILE A 672 32.09 -37.71 2.02
CA ILE A 672 33.52 -37.68 2.32
C ILE A 672 34.22 -38.81 1.58
N LYS A 673 35.34 -38.56 0.88
CA LYS A 673 36.00 -39.60 0.06
C LYS A 673 36.80 -40.60 0.90
N SER A 674 37.42 -40.17 2.00
CA SER A 674 38.30 -41.02 2.83
C SER A 674 37.52 -41.75 3.91
N ILE A 675 37.70 -43.07 4.03
CA ILE A 675 37.07 -43.89 5.08
C ILE A 675 37.52 -43.44 6.48
N LYS A 676 38.78 -42.99 6.62
CA LYS A 676 39.31 -42.48 7.88
C LYS A 676 38.57 -41.19 8.32
N GLU A 677 38.38 -40.26 7.39
CA GLU A 677 37.63 -39.02 7.62
C GLU A 677 36.15 -39.30 7.88
N ARG A 678 35.56 -40.30 7.22
CA ARG A 678 34.19 -40.75 7.51
C ARG A 678 34.05 -41.26 8.95
N ILE A 679 35.03 -42.02 9.44
CA ILE A 679 35.06 -42.50 10.83
C ILE A 679 35.20 -41.33 11.81
N ILE A 680 36.05 -40.35 11.50
CA ILE A 680 36.16 -39.12 12.30
C ILE A 680 34.84 -38.36 12.34
N LYS A 681 34.19 -38.16 11.19
CA LYS A 681 32.87 -37.49 11.11
C LYS A 681 31.78 -38.26 11.85
N TYR A 682 31.82 -39.59 11.79
CA TYR A 682 30.91 -40.45 12.57
C TYR A 682 31.08 -40.25 14.07
N PHE A 683 32.32 -40.26 14.58
CA PHE A 683 32.57 -39.99 16.00
C PHE A 683 32.29 -38.54 16.39
N SER A 684 32.48 -37.56 15.51
CA SER A 684 32.05 -36.17 15.72
C SER A 684 30.53 -36.07 15.87
N SER A 685 29.76 -36.81 15.07
CA SER A 685 28.30 -36.88 15.22
C SER A 685 27.90 -37.48 16.56
N LEU A 686 28.53 -38.58 16.98
CA LEU A 686 28.30 -39.18 18.30
C LEU A 686 28.71 -38.27 19.46
N TYR A 687 29.81 -37.55 19.32
CA TYR A 687 30.28 -36.54 20.29
C TYR A 687 29.22 -35.46 20.51
N LYS A 688 28.70 -34.88 19.42
CA LYS A 688 27.65 -33.84 19.47
C LYS A 688 26.34 -34.38 20.04
N GLN A 689 25.99 -35.62 19.71
CA GLN A 689 24.74 -36.24 20.16
C GLN A 689 24.78 -36.67 21.63
N GLN A 690 25.89 -37.28 22.07
CA GLN A 690 26.05 -37.81 23.42
C GLN A 690 26.60 -36.78 24.40
N LYS A 691 27.12 -35.66 23.90
CA LYS A 691 27.75 -34.59 24.68
C LYS A 691 28.82 -35.12 25.64
N SER A 692 29.59 -36.08 25.16
CA SER A 692 30.61 -36.80 25.93
C SER A 692 31.81 -37.07 25.04
N ASN A 693 33.01 -36.80 25.56
CA ASN A 693 34.26 -37.15 24.89
C ASN A 693 34.55 -38.66 24.90
N VAL A 694 33.82 -39.44 25.69
CA VAL A 694 33.74 -40.91 25.57
C VAL A 694 32.45 -41.23 24.83
N VAL A 695 32.58 -41.64 23.57
CA VAL A 695 31.45 -41.92 22.69
C VAL A 695 31.17 -43.42 22.64
N TYR A 696 29.91 -43.77 22.87
CA TYR A 696 29.40 -45.13 22.70
C TYR A 696 29.00 -45.37 21.25
N PHE A 697 29.40 -46.50 20.67
CA PHE A 697 28.91 -46.99 19.38
C PHE A 697 28.47 -48.45 19.51
N LYS A 698 27.46 -48.84 18.73
CA LYS A 698 26.80 -50.16 18.89
C LYS A 698 27.70 -51.33 18.52
N SER A 699 28.44 -51.21 17.42
CA SER A 699 29.44 -52.19 16.96
C SER A 699 30.25 -51.63 15.79
N LYS A 700 31.44 -52.18 15.54
CA LYS A 700 32.26 -51.83 14.35
C LYS A 700 31.53 -52.18 13.03
N GLN A 701 30.63 -53.18 13.05
CA GLN A 701 29.75 -53.48 11.90
C GLN A 701 28.73 -52.37 11.65
N LYS A 702 28.16 -51.79 12.72
CA LYS A 702 27.21 -50.67 12.58
C LYS A 702 27.89 -49.44 12.01
N ILE A 703 29.10 -49.12 12.45
CA ILE A 703 29.92 -48.05 11.87
C ILE A 703 30.13 -48.30 10.38
N ALA A 704 30.55 -49.52 10.01
CA ALA A 704 30.77 -49.90 8.62
C ALA A 704 29.53 -49.66 7.74
N ASN A 705 28.35 -50.07 8.21
CA ASN A 705 27.10 -49.83 7.49
C ASN A 705 26.78 -48.32 7.36
N ASP A 706 27.00 -47.54 8.42
CA ASP A 706 26.68 -46.10 8.45
C ASP A 706 27.61 -45.26 7.57
N ILE A 707 28.85 -45.70 7.37
CA ILE A 707 29.84 -44.98 6.57
C ILE A 707 30.04 -45.57 5.16
N GLY A 708 29.27 -46.59 4.80
CA GLY A 708 29.37 -47.28 3.51
C GLY A 708 30.71 -48.00 3.33
N SER A 709 31.09 -48.84 4.29
CA SER A 709 32.33 -49.63 4.28
C SER A 709 32.09 -51.06 4.82
N VAL A 710 33.15 -51.86 4.94
CA VAL A 710 33.13 -53.19 5.55
C VAL A 710 33.85 -53.19 6.90
N ARG A 711 33.45 -54.08 7.81
CA ARG A 711 33.91 -54.10 9.21
C ARG A 711 35.43 -54.20 9.35
N GLU A 712 36.08 -54.93 8.46
CA GLU A 712 37.53 -55.16 8.43
C GLU A 712 38.28 -53.87 8.11
N VAL A 713 37.74 -53.07 7.18
CA VAL A 713 38.32 -51.78 6.81
C VAL A 713 38.13 -50.76 7.94
N VAL A 714 36.94 -50.71 8.55
CA VAL A 714 36.68 -49.86 9.72
C VAL A 714 37.61 -50.21 10.88
N SER A 715 37.78 -51.50 11.17
CA SER A 715 38.63 -51.95 12.28
C SER A 715 40.09 -51.55 12.05
N ARG A 716 40.61 -51.67 10.82
CA ARG A 716 41.96 -51.22 10.46
C ARG A 716 42.12 -49.70 10.61
N LYS A 717 41.15 -48.92 10.14
CA LYS A 717 41.21 -47.45 10.21
C LYS A 717 41.00 -46.90 11.63
N ILE A 718 40.21 -47.57 12.47
CA ILE A 718 40.14 -47.24 13.90
C ILE A 718 41.50 -47.48 14.55
N LYS A 719 42.17 -48.60 14.26
CA LYS A 719 43.52 -48.87 14.78
C LYS A 719 44.53 -47.79 14.36
N GLU A 720 44.48 -47.36 13.11
CA GLU A 720 45.31 -46.25 12.61
C GLU A 720 45.06 -44.93 13.37
N LEU A 721 43.80 -44.60 13.69
CA LEU A 721 43.46 -43.42 14.50
C LEU A 721 43.93 -43.55 15.97
N ILE A 722 44.02 -44.77 16.50
CA ILE A 722 44.60 -45.04 17.82
C ILE A 722 46.12 -44.85 17.79
N ASP A 723 46.79 -45.42 16.78
CA ASP A 723 48.24 -45.31 16.60
C ASP A 723 48.68 -43.83 16.42
N GLU A 724 47.81 -42.98 15.84
CA GLU A 724 48.01 -41.53 15.69
C GLU A 724 47.62 -40.70 16.92
N ASN A 725 47.22 -41.31 18.04
CA ASN A 725 46.74 -40.64 19.25
C ASN A 725 45.56 -39.68 19.01
N ILE A 726 44.72 -39.95 18.01
CA ILE A 726 43.50 -39.17 17.75
C ILE A 726 42.36 -39.66 18.65
N ILE A 727 42.31 -40.99 18.88
CA ILE A 727 41.31 -41.66 19.72
C ILE A 727 41.95 -42.74 20.61
N GLU A 728 41.27 -43.12 21.69
CA GLU A 728 41.67 -44.20 22.61
C GLU A 728 40.51 -45.21 22.73
N GLU A 729 40.76 -46.51 22.53
CA GLU A 729 39.74 -47.56 22.71
C GLU A 729 39.64 -47.91 24.21
N ILE A 730 38.51 -47.58 24.84
CA ILE A 730 38.27 -47.86 26.26
C ILE A 730 37.76 -49.29 26.44
N ASP A 731 36.79 -49.68 25.61
CA ASP A 731 36.30 -51.06 25.50
C ASP A 731 35.75 -51.32 24.09
N LYS A 732 35.18 -52.52 23.88
CA LYS A 732 34.64 -52.97 22.58
C LYS A 732 33.62 -52.03 21.92
N ASN A 733 32.95 -51.17 22.70
CA ASN A 733 31.87 -50.28 22.27
C ASN A 733 32.09 -48.81 22.68
N HIS A 734 33.19 -48.47 23.36
CA HIS A 734 33.49 -47.11 23.81
C HIS A 734 34.84 -46.64 23.31
N ILE A 735 34.85 -45.46 22.69
CA ILE A 735 36.06 -44.77 22.26
C ILE A 735 36.11 -43.40 22.92
N LYS A 736 37.27 -43.04 23.46
CA LYS A 736 37.56 -41.71 23.97
C LYS A 736 38.24 -40.87 22.90
N LEU A 737 37.74 -39.66 22.71
CA LEU A 737 38.24 -38.69 21.75
C LEU A 737 39.32 -37.85 22.43
N ILE A 738 40.57 -37.96 21.96
CA ILE A 738 41.72 -37.32 22.60
C ILE A 738 41.86 -35.88 22.12
N ASN A 739 41.87 -35.67 20.81
CA ASN A 739 42.01 -34.33 20.20
C ASN A 739 40.64 -33.77 19.80
N LEU A 740 39.95 -33.13 20.75
CA LEU A 740 38.58 -32.64 20.55
C LEU A 740 38.42 -31.63 19.39
N LYS A 741 39.47 -30.88 19.04
CA LYS A 741 39.44 -29.94 17.89
C LYS A 741 39.18 -30.63 16.54
N ILE A 742 39.49 -31.92 16.43
CA ILE A 742 39.22 -32.70 15.21
C ILE A 742 37.73 -33.08 15.11
N PHE A 743 37.01 -33.09 16.24
CA PHE A 743 35.65 -33.60 16.36
C PHE A 743 34.58 -32.52 16.62
N GLU A 744 35.00 -31.30 16.97
CA GLU A 744 34.16 -30.09 16.98
C GLU A 744 33.84 -29.63 15.56
#